data_AF-A0A3Q9IPK3-F1
#
_entry.id   AF-A0A3Q9IPK3-F1
#
_cell.length_a   1.000
_cell.length_b   1.000
_cell.length_c   1.000
_cell.angle_alpha   90.00
_cell.angle_beta   90.00
_cell.angle_gamma   90.00
#
_symmetry.space_group_name_H-M   'P 1'
#
loop_
_entity.id
_entity.type
_entity.pdbx_description
1 polymer ?
#
loop_
_entity_poly.entity_id
_entity_poly.type
_entity_poly.pdbx_seq_one_letter_code
_entity_poly.pdbx_strand_id
1 'polypeptide(L)'
;MKIGNFIYVLWFIFAGFMVGCEDDDSLFSGDENYITSFRLVQGEKTYVGDIVGDSLILAVPESVSFENAVVEFTASENTTLSPDPSTITNWGEERTFTVTSYNRTQRVYKYLVVRTLLAQAGDVVLSTPEEIEAFAARGINKIEGNLTIGKFMGTVKEDTLTSLSLLSSLKEVTGKITINPTYGGTSLDGLQNLEQVGGLTMVSRSSQYGAPGISRLREIDLSHLKKVGSDLVISADTLYSLNLGALQRVGNNLQFEVWSIEDLSVDALTVVGGNLSFPGRHYNGGGNMLLPERMEFPQLSVIGNQLQMQNPHRIKELLFPALTSASEISLQQTDVLAKIDFRQLKEVVGNFTLQWTHRIQEFDFPELSSVGGFKIYYIEDLEKVNASKLRNVGTGGFSIEVCNKLKDLKFDALTAVQGNFTLASDDVSSLSNLKEVGGKFTLTANMERLDGFNNLVSVGEFALSGAALKEVNGFKVLTSIHGNVTLSNMNNVVRIDGFDALRSVGSKLTVQNMEKLEKISFLSNLQGVHFTQCDFLALSALSELDASGFSVDKLTLSNVGPDFILRGNAEFEGEMFLNNSRGVHFEGIEHVQTLTVSCFVQQEPAVFNFANLKKVRKLTTNLGYSANAAALCFPDLEEVEGALTLSEGSSAQQMQPTQFPVLRKVGTLAYTGVVSVLNLPLLESVEGEFRVSTSYQNGPVKMLEEIRVPNLKQVGGLVLTSNAYSANNYNNVIVDLKCFEALESAGYVNIQKQAGLVSFEGLEKVISKLEDEGSWVVSGNGYNPTFEQVKAGELVK
;
A
#
# COMPACT_ATOMS: atom_id res chain seq x y z
N MET A 1 1.35 14.27 39.82
CA MET A 1 0.40 15.35 39.47
C MET A 1 -0.33 15.72 40.76
N LYS A 2 -0.25 16.98 41.15
CA LYS A 2 -0.73 17.51 42.44
C LYS A 2 -2.23 17.76 42.38
N ILE A 3 -2.89 17.35 43.46
CA ILE A 3 -4.10 17.90 44.10
C ILE A 3 -5.27 18.21 43.15
N GLY A 4 -6.25 17.31 43.15
CA GLY A 4 -7.61 17.58 42.66
C GLY A 4 -8.54 16.48 43.12
N ASN A 5 -9.64 16.88 43.78
CA ASN A 5 -10.82 16.11 44.16
C ASN A 5 -10.82 15.48 45.56
N PHE A 6 -11.34 16.25 46.53
CA PHE A 6 -12.18 15.70 47.59
C PHE A 6 -13.14 16.78 48.09
N ILE A 7 -14.34 16.84 47.50
CA ILE A 7 -15.54 17.36 48.16
C ILE A 7 -16.66 16.36 47.84
N TYR A 8 -16.91 15.45 48.77
CA TYR A 8 -18.17 14.72 48.88
C TYR A 8 -18.83 15.15 50.18
N VAL A 9 -20.07 15.60 50.05
CA VAL A 9 -20.97 16.03 51.12
C VAL A 9 -21.25 14.86 52.06
N LEU A 10 -21.10 15.08 53.37
CA LEU A 10 -21.57 14.16 54.40
C LEU A 10 -22.47 14.93 55.37
N TRP A 11 -23.77 14.68 55.24
CA TRP A 11 -24.77 15.00 56.24
C TRP A 11 -24.55 14.13 57.48
N PHE A 12 -24.43 14.74 58.67
CA PHE A 12 -24.68 14.05 59.93
C PHE A 12 -25.34 14.99 60.94
N ILE A 13 -26.54 14.58 61.37
CA ILE A 13 -27.20 14.99 62.60
C ILE A 13 -26.60 14.15 63.73
N PHE A 14 -26.14 14.73 64.84
CA PHE A 14 -26.33 14.13 66.17
C PHE A 14 -26.13 15.13 67.33
N ALA A 15 -26.82 14.82 68.41
CA ALA A 15 -27.16 15.64 69.55
C ALA A 15 -26.06 15.80 70.63
N GLY A 16 -26.15 16.94 71.33
CA GLY A 16 -25.97 17.16 72.77
C GLY A 16 -24.87 16.42 73.55
N PHE A 17 -23.94 17.19 74.11
CA PHE A 17 -23.38 16.95 75.45
C PHE A 17 -23.13 18.30 76.16
N MET A 18 -23.77 18.47 77.32
CA MET A 18 -23.38 19.41 78.36
C MET A 18 -22.35 18.75 79.29
N VAL A 19 -21.24 19.44 79.55
CA VAL A 19 -20.44 19.51 80.79
C VAL A 19 -19.60 20.79 80.61
N GLY A 20 -19.37 21.72 81.52
CA GLY A 20 -19.60 21.89 82.96
C GLY A 20 -18.65 23.03 83.37
N CYS A 21 -19.15 24.03 84.08
CA CYS A 21 -18.43 25.24 84.50
C CYS A 21 -17.16 24.96 85.31
N GLU A 22 -16.11 25.75 85.08
CA GLU A 22 -15.26 26.30 86.15
C GLU A 22 -15.17 27.82 85.96
N ASP A 23 -15.54 28.54 87.02
CA ASP A 23 -15.49 29.99 87.13
C ASP A 23 -14.03 30.45 87.26
N ASP A 24 -13.63 31.42 86.44
CA ASP A 24 -12.48 32.28 86.75
C ASP A 24 -12.79 33.72 86.26
N ASP A 25 -12.97 34.61 87.24
CA ASP A 25 -13.25 36.03 87.06
C ASP A 25 -12.02 36.79 86.53
N SER A 26 -11.90 36.92 85.20
CA SER A 26 -11.58 38.19 84.49
C SER A 26 -11.49 37.92 82.98
N LEU A 27 -12.58 37.98 82.22
CA LEU A 27 -12.53 37.39 80.87
C LEU A 27 -13.21 38.20 79.77
N PHE A 28 -13.08 39.53 79.78
CA PHE A 28 -13.21 40.28 78.51
C PHE A 28 -11.83 40.71 78.02
N SER A 29 -11.17 39.84 77.24
CA SER A 29 -9.95 40.13 76.49
C SER A 29 -10.19 41.09 75.33
N GLY A 30 -11.43 41.16 74.84
CA GLY A 30 -11.86 42.01 73.72
C GLY A 30 -11.09 41.74 72.43
N ASP A 31 -10.48 40.55 72.29
CA ASP A 31 -9.65 40.13 71.16
C ASP A 31 -10.40 39.31 70.11
N GLU A 32 -11.64 38.90 70.41
CA GLU A 32 -12.49 38.16 69.48
C GLU A 32 -12.78 38.99 68.21
N ASN A 33 -12.43 38.42 67.06
CA ASN A 33 -12.58 39.07 65.75
C ASN A 33 -13.11 38.08 64.70
N TYR A 34 -14.11 37.28 65.07
CA TYR A 34 -14.60 36.19 64.23
C TYR A 34 -15.97 36.48 63.65
N ILE A 35 -16.21 36.05 62.41
CA ILE A 35 -17.55 35.98 61.83
C ILE A 35 -18.15 34.64 62.25
N THR A 36 -19.33 34.66 62.87
CA THR A 36 -20.02 33.46 63.39
C THR A 36 -21.02 32.90 62.38
N SER A 37 -21.64 33.76 61.57
CA SER A 37 -22.48 33.34 60.45
C SER A 37 -22.66 34.47 59.44
N PHE A 38 -23.01 34.12 58.21
CA PHE A 38 -23.49 35.08 57.23
C PHE A 38 -24.48 34.41 56.28
N ARG A 39 -25.38 35.19 55.69
CA ARG A 39 -26.40 34.67 54.77
C ARG A 39 -26.83 35.73 53.76
N LEU A 40 -27.12 35.29 52.54
CA LEU A 40 -27.77 36.11 51.52
C LEU A 40 -29.29 36.04 51.71
N VAL A 41 -29.95 37.18 51.81
CA VAL A 41 -31.41 37.30 51.84
C VAL A 41 -31.87 37.91 50.53
N GLN A 42 -32.77 37.21 49.82
CA GLN A 42 -33.38 37.70 48.60
C GLN A 42 -34.84 37.30 48.46
N GLY A 43 -35.72 38.29 48.60
CA GLY A 43 -37.15 38.04 48.75
C GLY A 43 -37.40 37.14 49.96
N GLU A 44 -38.18 36.07 49.77
CA GLU A 44 -38.48 35.07 50.81
C GLU A 44 -37.42 33.96 50.94
N LYS A 45 -36.39 33.95 50.08
CA LYS A 45 -35.35 32.92 50.06
C LYS A 45 -34.10 33.39 50.80
N THR A 46 -33.50 32.47 51.54
CA THR A 46 -32.27 32.72 52.30
C THR A 46 -31.23 31.65 51.95
N TYR A 47 -30.01 32.08 51.64
CA TYR A 47 -28.87 31.20 51.35
C TYR A 47 -27.83 31.38 52.46
N VAL A 48 -27.64 30.35 53.27
CA VAL A 48 -26.66 30.37 54.36
C VAL A 48 -25.27 30.21 53.76
N GLY A 49 -24.33 31.05 54.18
CA GLY A 49 -22.94 30.97 53.77
C GLY A 49 -22.12 30.06 54.69
N ASP A 50 -21.15 29.36 54.11
CA ASP A 50 -20.24 28.46 54.82
C ASP A 50 -18.96 29.20 55.24
N ILE A 51 -18.51 28.98 56.46
CA ILE A 51 -17.26 29.56 56.99
C ILE A 51 -16.24 28.44 57.15
N VAL A 52 -15.19 28.46 56.33
CA VAL A 52 -14.11 27.45 56.34
C VAL A 52 -12.78 28.17 56.57
N GLY A 53 -12.29 28.12 57.81
CA GLY A 53 -11.10 28.88 58.21
C GLY A 53 -11.32 30.39 58.06
N ASP A 54 -10.49 31.03 57.23
CA ASP A 54 -10.60 32.46 56.89
C ASP A 54 -11.35 32.71 55.55
N SER A 55 -12.11 31.72 55.06
CA SER A 55 -12.91 31.83 53.84
C SER A 55 -14.40 31.86 54.15
N LEU A 56 -15.10 32.81 53.55
CA LEU A 56 -16.56 32.97 53.59
C LEU A 56 -17.10 32.57 52.22
N ILE A 57 -17.70 31.39 52.12
CA ILE A 57 -18.13 30.79 50.86
C ILE A 57 -19.64 30.89 50.76
N LEU A 58 -20.12 31.70 49.81
CA LEU A 58 -21.54 31.83 49.51
C LEU A 58 -21.88 30.99 48.28
N ALA A 59 -22.43 29.79 48.50
CA ALA A 59 -22.93 28.95 47.42
C ALA A 59 -24.37 29.34 47.06
N VAL A 60 -24.58 29.85 45.84
CA VAL A 60 -25.90 30.33 45.39
C VAL A 60 -26.22 29.80 44.00
N PRO A 61 -27.44 29.31 43.73
CA PRO A 61 -27.83 28.91 42.38
C PRO A 61 -27.64 30.05 41.37
N GLU A 62 -27.31 29.70 40.13
CA GLU A 62 -27.06 30.68 39.08
C GLU A 62 -28.31 31.52 38.73
N SER A 63 -29.51 30.94 38.86
CA SER A 63 -30.79 31.62 38.63
C SER A 63 -31.09 32.75 39.62
N VAL A 64 -30.32 32.86 40.70
CA VAL A 64 -30.52 33.86 41.75
C VAL A 64 -29.79 35.14 41.35
N SER A 65 -30.53 36.19 40.97
CA SER A 65 -29.96 37.53 40.74
C SER A 65 -29.31 38.06 42.03
N PHE A 66 -28.33 38.96 42.00
CA PHE A 66 -27.93 39.68 43.23
C PHE A 66 -28.52 41.09 43.30
N GLU A 67 -29.41 41.41 42.36
CA GLU A 67 -30.10 42.69 42.32
C GLU A 67 -30.98 42.86 43.57
N ASN A 68 -30.72 43.93 44.32
CA ASN A 68 -31.34 44.24 45.63
C ASN A 68 -31.11 43.16 46.72
N ALA A 69 -30.14 42.28 46.55
CA ALA A 69 -29.83 41.27 47.56
C ALA A 69 -28.99 41.87 48.69
N VAL A 70 -29.28 41.45 49.93
CA VAL A 70 -28.54 41.88 51.13
C VAL A 70 -27.86 40.66 51.73
N VAL A 71 -26.56 40.77 52.01
CA VAL A 71 -25.85 39.76 52.79
C VAL A 71 -25.74 40.23 54.22
N GLU A 72 -26.34 39.48 55.13
CA GLU A 72 -26.32 39.74 56.56
C GLU A 72 -25.14 38.99 57.19
N PHE A 73 -24.37 39.68 58.04
CA PHE A 73 -23.26 39.11 58.80
C PHE A 73 -23.57 39.13 60.29
N THR A 74 -23.13 38.10 61.00
CA THR A 74 -23.03 38.08 62.46
C THR A 74 -21.57 37.85 62.82
N ALA A 75 -21.01 38.73 63.62
CA ALA A 75 -19.63 38.67 64.09
C ALA A 75 -19.58 38.73 65.62
N SER A 76 -18.40 38.48 66.21
CA SER A 76 -18.16 38.60 67.65
C SER A 76 -18.61 39.97 68.19
N GLU A 77 -19.04 40.01 69.44
CA GLU A 77 -19.54 41.24 70.06
C GLU A 77 -18.48 42.36 70.05
N ASN A 78 -18.92 43.62 69.91
CA ASN A 78 -18.05 44.80 69.87
C ASN A 78 -16.99 44.81 68.75
N THR A 79 -17.21 44.05 67.67
CA THR A 79 -16.37 44.10 66.46
C THR A 79 -16.87 45.12 65.43
N THR A 80 -15.96 45.58 64.57
CA THR A 80 -16.30 46.35 63.37
C THR A 80 -15.91 45.55 62.12
N LEU A 81 -16.80 45.53 61.12
CA LEU A 81 -16.58 44.87 59.82
C LEU A 81 -16.23 45.93 58.77
N SER A 82 -15.14 45.75 58.05
CA SER A 82 -14.73 46.62 56.94
C SER A 82 -14.48 45.82 55.67
N PRO A 83 -15.07 46.19 54.51
CA PRO A 83 -16.07 47.23 54.32
C PRO A 83 -17.40 46.91 55.02
N ASP A 84 -18.20 47.94 55.34
CA ASP A 84 -19.52 47.78 55.95
C ASP A 84 -20.46 47.06 54.96
N PRO A 85 -21.03 45.88 55.32
CA PRO A 85 -21.96 45.15 54.47
C PRO A 85 -23.11 45.99 53.91
N SER A 86 -23.64 46.94 54.67
CA SER A 86 -24.75 47.80 54.23
C SER A 86 -24.41 48.71 53.05
N THR A 87 -23.12 48.95 52.80
CA THR A 87 -22.62 49.81 51.72
C THR A 87 -22.34 49.06 50.42
N ILE A 88 -22.46 47.73 50.44
CA ILE A 88 -22.12 46.86 49.31
C ILE A 88 -23.36 46.63 48.44
N THR A 89 -23.22 46.90 47.14
CA THR A 89 -24.26 46.70 46.13
C THR A 89 -23.95 45.58 45.15
N ASN A 90 -22.69 45.13 45.05
CA ASN A 90 -22.20 44.17 44.07
C ASN A 90 -21.78 42.83 44.70
N TRP A 91 -22.65 42.24 45.51
CA TRP A 91 -22.41 41.02 46.29
C TRP A 91 -21.97 39.77 45.49
N GLY A 92 -22.06 39.79 44.16
CA GLY A 92 -21.56 38.73 43.29
C GLY A 92 -20.04 38.69 43.12
N GLU A 93 -19.30 39.72 43.56
CA GLU A 93 -17.85 39.81 43.39
C GLU A 93 -17.06 39.34 44.63
N GLU A 94 -15.94 38.65 44.37
CA GLU A 94 -14.96 38.29 45.40
C GLU A 94 -14.43 39.55 46.12
N ARG A 95 -14.29 39.48 47.44
CA ARG A 95 -13.74 40.59 48.23
C ARG A 95 -13.13 40.10 49.54
N THR A 96 -12.62 41.03 50.33
CA THR A 96 -12.10 40.75 51.67
C THR A 96 -12.88 41.52 52.73
N PHE A 97 -13.06 40.92 53.90
CA PHE A 97 -13.64 41.54 55.08
C PHE A 97 -12.64 41.50 56.21
N THR A 98 -12.34 42.66 56.80
CA THR A 98 -11.51 42.77 57.99
C THR A 98 -12.42 42.95 59.20
N VAL A 99 -12.36 42.00 60.13
CA VAL A 99 -13.01 42.11 61.44
C VAL A 99 -11.99 42.70 62.39
N THR A 100 -12.30 43.86 62.98
CA THR A 100 -11.47 44.48 64.02
C THR A 100 -12.18 44.34 65.35
N SER A 101 -11.54 43.67 66.31
CA SER A 101 -12.03 43.50 67.68
C SER A 101 -11.97 44.82 68.47
N TYR A 102 -12.55 44.80 69.67
CA TYR A 102 -12.51 45.91 70.61
C TYR A 102 -11.08 46.35 70.96
N ASN A 103 -10.14 45.40 71.11
CA ASN A 103 -8.74 45.68 71.43
C ASN A 103 -7.84 45.96 70.21
N ARG A 104 -8.45 46.13 69.03
CA ARG A 104 -7.79 46.41 67.74
C ARG A 104 -7.05 45.23 67.10
N THR A 105 -7.20 44.00 67.59
CA THR A 105 -6.75 42.82 66.84
C THR A 105 -7.61 42.62 65.60
N GLN A 106 -6.98 42.30 64.48
CA GLN A 106 -7.66 42.15 63.19
C GLN A 106 -7.60 40.71 62.68
N ARG A 107 -8.69 40.26 62.07
CA ARG A 107 -8.73 39.03 61.27
C ARG A 107 -9.32 39.35 59.92
N VAL A 108 -8.71 38.81 58.87
CA VAL A 108 -9.10 39.05 57.49
C VAL A 108 -9.75 37.79 56.94
N TYR A 109 -10.94 37.95 56.38
CA TYR A 109 -11.69 36.90 55.72
C TYR A 109 -11.76 37.16 54.21
N LYS A 110 -11.63 36.11 53.39
CA LYS A 110 -11.87 36.17 51.95
C LYS A 110 -13.31 35.74 51.65
N TYR A 111 -14.09 36.62 51.05
CA TYR A 111 -15.45 36.34 50.57
C TYR A 111 -15.43 35.84 49.12
N LEU A 112 -16.05 34.69 48.90
CA LEU A 112 -16.10 33.96 47.65
C LEU A 112 -17.55 33.62 47.33
N VAL A 113 -18.00 33.96 46.12
CA VAL A 113 -19.32 33.53 45.62
C VAL A 113 -19.12 32.35 44.69
N VAL A 114 -19.75 31.23 45.00
CA VAL A 114 -19.74 30.03 44.16
C VAL A 114 -21.13 29.87 43.54
N ARG A 115 -21.22 30.07 42.22
CA ARG A 115 -22.45 29.81 41.48
C ARG A 115 -22.66 28.31 41.32
N THR A 116 -23.80 27.82 41.76
CA THR A 116 -24.19 26.41 41.63
C THR A 116 -25.16 26.23 40.47
N LEU A 117 -24.98 25.15 39.70
CA LEU A 117 -25.89 24.80 38.60
C LEU A 117 -27.09 24.04 39.17
N LEU A 118 -28.31 24.45 38.78
CA LEU A 118 -29.48 23.64 39.09
C LEU A 118 -29.48 22.41 38.17
N ALA A 119 -29.27 21.23 38.75
CA ALA A 119 -29.14 19.98 38.02
C ALA A 119 -30.46 19.17 37.99
N GLN A 120 -30.72 18.51 36.86
CA GLN A 120 -31.72 17.46 36.74
C GLN A 120 -31.04 16.12 36.45
N ALA A 121 -31.37 15.10 37.23
CA ALA A 121 -30.99 13.71 36.93
C ALA A 121 -31.91 13.08 35.87
N GLY A 122 -31.32 12.22 35.02
CA GLY A 122 -32.02 11.43 34.01
C GLY A 122 -32.12 12.12 32.65
N ASP A 123 -32.58 11.34 31.67
CA ASP A 123 -32.66 11.78 30.27
C ASP A 123 -33.82 12.76 30.03
N VAL A 124 -33.61 13.71 29.13
CA VAL A 124 -34.56 14.74 28.73
C VAL A 124 -34.86 14.61 27.24
N VAL A 125 -36.14 14.62 26.87
CA VAL A 125 -36.60 14.57 25.48
C VAL A 125 -37.47 15.80 25.23
N LEU A 126 -37.08 16.60 24.23
CA LEU A 126 -37.74 17.84 23.81
C LEU A 126 -38.09 17.72 22.32
N SER A 127 -39.23 17.12 22.03
CA SER A 127 -39.74 16.86 20.68
C SER A 127 -40.67 17.97 20.17
N THR A 128 -41.29 18.75 21.05
CA THR A 128 -42.24 19.81 20.67
C THR A 128 -41.93 21.14 21.39
N PRO A 129 -42.44 22.29 20.89
CA PRO A 129 -42.28 23.58 21.56
C PRO A 129 -42.80 23.60 23.00
N GLU A 130 -43.91 22.93 23.29
CA GLU A 130 -44.51 22.89 24.64
C GLU A 130 -43.61 22.17 25.66
N GLU A 131 -42.89 21.13 25.23
CA GLU A 131 -41.91 20.42 26.07
C GLU A 131 -40.70 21.31 26.39
N ILE A 132 -40.28 22.17 25.45
CA ILE A 132 -39.22 23.16 25.69
C ILE A 132 -39.67 24.22 26.70
N GLU A 133 -40.88 24.75 26.56
CA GLU A 133 -41.44 25.74 27.50
C GLU A 133 -41.53 25.14 28.92
N ALA A 134 -42.01 23.90 29.04
CA ALA A 134 -42.09 23.19 30.32
C ALA A 134 -40.72 22.93 30.94
N PHE A 135 -39.71 22.59 30.13
CA PHE A 135 -38.34 22.42 30.61
C PHE A 135 -37.71 23.75 31.04
N ALA A 136 -37.86 24.80 30.24
CA ALA A 136 -37.31 26.12 30.52
C ALA A 136 -37.90 26.74 31.79
N ALA A 137 -39.19 26.53 32.06
CA ALA A 137 -39.86 27.00 33.28
C ALA A 137 -39.24 26.44 34.57
N ARG A 138 -38.47 25.35 34.49
CA ARG A 138 -37.78 24.73 35.63
C ARG A 138 -36.41 25.37 35.93
N GLY A 139 -35.89 26.20 35.02
CA GLY A 139 -34.61 26.90 35.21
C GLY A 139 -33.39 25.98 35.36
N ILE A 140 -33.43 24.79 34.74
CA ILE A 140 -32.35 23.79 34.82
C ILE A 140 -31.13 24.27 34.03
N ASN A 141 -29.96 24.28 34.67
CA ASN A 141 -28.68 24.65 34.05
C ASN A 141 -27.84 23.44 33.67
N LYS A 142 -28.09 22.28 34.30
CA LYS A 142 -27.32 21.04 34.11
C LYS A 142 -28.23 19.83 33.95
N ILE A 143 -27.97 19.01 32.94
CA ILE A 143 -28.63 17.70 32.75
C ILE A 143 -27.60 16.60 33.05
N GLU A 144 -27.89 15.79 34.06
CA GLU A 144 -27.14 14.58 34.41
C GLU A 144 -27.71 13.36 33.68
N GLY A 145 -27.59 13.39 32.35
CA GLY A 145 -28.22 12.45 31.42
C GLY A 145 -28.08 12.91 29.97
N ASN A 146 -28.84 12.30 29.08
CA ASN A 146 -28.90 12.65 27.67
C ASN A 146 -29.96 13.73 27.40
N LEU A 147 -29.75 14.54 26.36
CA LEU A 147 -30.74 15.48 25.84
C LEU A 147 -31.08 15.12 24.40
N THR A 148 -32.34 14.84 24.11
CA THR A 148 -32.83 14.56 22.75
C THR A 148 -33.71 15.71 22.29
N ILE A 149 -33.38 16.31 21.15
CA ILE A 149 -34.12 17.41 20.52
C ILE A 149 -34.76 16.90 19.23
N GLY A 150 -36.07 17.06 19.10
CA GLY A 150 -36.86 16.50 18.00
C GLY A 150 -36.95 14.97 18.03
N LYS A 151 -37.54 14.38 16.98
CA LYS A 151 -37.67 12.93 16.78
C LYS A 151 -37.07 12.49 15.46
N PHE A 152 -36.73 11.20 15.35
CA PHE A 152 -36.24 10.63 14.11
C PHE A 152 -37.27 10.76 12.97
N MET A 153 -38.55 10.49 13.29
CA MET A 153 -39.73 10.69 12.45
C MET A 153 -40.76 11.51 13.21
N GLY A 154 -41.38 12.48 12.54
CA GLY A 154 -42.32 13.43 13.15
C GLY A 154 -43.70 13.41 12.48
N THR A 155 -44.68 13.94 13.19
CA THR A 155 -45.94 14.43 12.63
C THR A 155 -45.85 15.95 12.44
N VAL A 156 -46.93 16.61 11.99
CA VAL A 156 -47.00 18.07 11.85
C VAL A 156 -46.54 18.79 13.13
N LYS A 157 -46.79 18.23 14.33
CA LYS A 157 -46.37 18.86 15.59
C LYS A 157 -44.86 18.82 15.81
N GLU A 158 -44.21 17.67 15.63
CA GLU A 158 -42.76 17.57 15.82
C GLU A 158 -41.96 18.35 14.76
N ASP A 159 -42.51 18.53 13.57
CA ASP A 159 -41.92 19.36 12.51
C ASP A 159 -42.06 20.88 12.78
N THR A 160 -42.86 21.29 13.79
CA THR A 160 -42.99 22.70 14.19
C THR A 160 -41.94 23.16 15.20
N LEU A 161 -41.07 22.27 15.69
CA LEU A 161 -39.99 22.66 16.58
C LEU A 161 -38.87 23.39 15.82
N THR A 162 -38.88 24.73 15.88
CA THR A 162 -37.99 25.60 15.09
C THR A 162 -37.08 26.52 15.91
N SER A 163 -37.25 26.57 17.24
CA SER A 163 -36.46 27.44 18.12
C SER A 163 -36.08 26.70 19.41
N LEU A 164 -34.84 26.94 19.87
CA LEU A 164 -34.32 26.44 21.15
C LEU A 164 -34.03 27.58 22.12
N SER A 165 -34.42 28.83 21.84
CA SER A 165 -33.98 30.03 22.57
C SER A 165 -34.23 30.00 24.08
N LEU A 166 -35.28 29.28 24.50
CA LEU A 166 -35.65 29.07 25.90
C LEU A 166 -34.66 28.17 26.66
N LEU A 167 -33.75 27.48 25.97
CA LEU A 167 -32.70 26.65 26.55
C LEU A 167 -31.44 27.44 26.92
N SER A 168 -31.43 28.77 26.76
CA SER A 168 -30.26 29.64 27.01
C SER A 168 -29.69 29.58 28.43
N SER A 169 -30.42 29.04 29.39
CA SER A 169 -29.93 28.79 30.76
C SER A 169 -29.09 27.52 30.91
N LEU A 170 -29.13 26.61 29.92
CA LEU A 170 -28.43 25.33 29.92
C LEU A 170 -26.94 25.52 29.64
N LYS A 171 -26.10 24.99 30.53
CA LYS A 171 -24.65 25.10 30.47
C LYS A 171 -23.92 23.77 30.38
N GLU A 172 -24.52 22.70 30.91
CA GLU A 172 -23.87 21.40 30.94
C GLU A 172 -24.86 20.27 30.66
N VAL A 173 -24.46 19.34 29.80
CA VAL A 173 -25.13 18.04 29.61
C VAL A 173 -24.09 16.95 29.79
N THR A 174 -24.15 16.19 30.87
CA THR A 174 -23.11 15.18 31.16
C THR A 174 -23.12 14.03 30.15
N GLY A 175 -24.29 13.73 29.59
CA GLY A 175 -24.50 12.73 28.54
C GLY A 175 -24.46 13.32 27.13
N LYS A 176 -25.11 12.63 26.20
CA LYS A 176 -25.13 12.98 24.78
C LYS A 176 -26.30 13.90 24.45
N ILE A 177 -26.03 14.96 23.69
CA ILE A 177 -27.03 15.74 22.99
C ILE A 177 -27.28 15.10 21.62
N THR A 178 -28.53 14.74 21.34
CA THR A 178 -28.96 14.19 20.05
C THR A 178 -29.94 15.16 19.40
N ILE A 179 -29.60 15.68 18.22
CA ILE A 179 -30.50 16.52 17.43
C ILE A 179 -31.03 15.70 16.27
N ASN A 180 -32.33 15.48 16.26
CA ASN A 180 -32.99 14.63 15.29
C ASN A 180 -33.48 15.41 14.05
N PRO A 181 -33.76 14.72 12.94
CA PRO A 181 -34.14 15.34 11.66
C PRO A 181 -35.43 16.15 11.65
N THR A 182 -36.33 15.99 12.63
CA THR A 182 -37.56 16.81 12.69
C THR A 182 -37.29 18.22 13.23
N TYR A 183 -36.09 18.51 13.74
CA TYR A 183 -35.74 19.87 14.12
C TYR A 183 -35.74 20.79 12.88
N GLY A 184 -36.69 21.72 12.84
CA GLY A 184 -36.95 22.59 11.70
C GLY A 184 -36.31 23.98 11.80
N GLY A 185 -35.49 24.21 12.83
CA GLY A 185 -34.87 25.52 13.09
C GLY A 185 -33.73 25.85 12.15
N THR A 186 -33.48 27.16 11.98
CA THR A 186 -32.38 27.67 11.14
C THR A 186 -31.08 27.87 11.92
N SER A 187 -31.14 27.89 13.25
CA SER A 187 -29.99 27.98 14.14
C SER A 187 -30.15 27.04 15.34
N LEU A 188 -29.10 26.86 16.14
CA LEU A 188 -29.18 26.26 17.48
C LEU A 188 -29.26 27.32 18.59
N ASP A 189 -29.84 28.48 18.27
CA ASP A 189 -29.91 29.57 19.23
C ASP A 189 -30.68 29.16 20.48
N GLY A 190 -30.09 29.42 21.64
CA GLY A 190 -30.48 28.88 22.94
C GLY A 190 -29.48 27.87 23.50
N LEU A 191 -28.58 27.31 22.69
CA LEU A 191 -27.52 26.42 23.18
C LEU A 191 -26.14 27.10 23.31
N GLN A 192 -26.04 28.41 23.04
CA GLN A 192 -24.76 29.11 22.97
C GLN A 192 -24.01 29.15 24.32
N ASN A 193 -24.74 29.05 25.43
CA ASN A 193 -24.17 29.06 26.78
C ASN A 193 -23.70 27.67 27.26
N LEU A 194 -23.82 26.63 26.44
CA LEU A 194 -23.25 25.33 26.76
C LEU A 194 -21.74 25.45 26.89
N GLU A 195 -21.19 25.06 28.03
CA GLU A 195 -19.76 25.03 28.31
C GLU A 195 -19.16 23.62 28.15
N GLN A 196 -19.93 22.59 28.50
CA GLN A 196 -19.48 21.20 28.46
C GLN A 196 -20.61 20.24 28.09
N VAL A 197 -20.32 19.28 27.21
CA VAL A 197 -21.24 18.19 26.86
C VAL A 197 -20.54 16.84 26.85
N GLY A 198 -21.24 15.76 27.19
CA GLY A 198 -20.72 14.39 27.07
C GLY A 198 -20.51 13.98 25.61
N GLY A 199 -21.40 14.41 24.71
CA GLY A 199 -21.28 14.23 23.26
C GLY A 199 -22.34 15.06 22.55
N LEU A 200 -22.16 15.35 21.26
CA LEU A 200 -23.18 16.00 20.44
C LEU A 200 -23.24 15.30 19.09
N THR A 201 -24.42 14.84 18.71
CA THR A 201 -24.63 14.21 17.39
C THR A 201 -25.91 14.73 16.75
N MET A 202 -25.77 15.19 15.53
CA MET A 202 -26.89 15.41 14.63
C MET A 202 -27.15 14.12 13.85
N VAL A 203 -28.38 13.63 13.90
CA VAL A 203 -28.75 12.36 13.28
C VAL A 203 -29.07 12.60 11.80
N SER A 204 -28.44 11.84 10.92
CA SER A 204 -28.77 11.78 9.49
C SER A 204 -29.77 10.67 9.18
N ARG A 205 -30.59 10.87 8.14
CA ARG A 205 -31.55 9.86 7.67
C ARG A 205 -30.92 9.05 6.54
N SER A 206 -30.51 7.82 6.81
CA SER A 206 -30.03 6.91 5.75
C SER A 206 -31.11 6.70 4.68
N SER A 207 -30.75 6.87 3.41
CA SER A 207 -31.60 6.64 2.23
C SER A 207 -30.79 6.02 1.09
N GLN A 208 -31.46 5.54 0.06
CA GLN A 208 -30.81 5.03 -1.16
C GLN A 208 -30.00 6.11 -1.92
N TYR A 209 -30.23 7.39 -1.62
CA TYR A 209 -29.55 8.54 -2.23
C TYR A 209 -28.50 9.18 -1.30
N GLY A 210 -28.18 8.54 -0.18
CA GLY A 210 -27.26 9.06 0.84
C GLY A 210 -27.95 9.28 2.19
N ALA A 211 -27.23 9.85 3.15
CA ALA A 211 -27.73 10.13 4.49
C ALA A 211 -27.90 11.65 4.71
N PRO A 212 -28.98 12.29 4.21
CA PRO A 212 -29.24 13.71 4.48
C PRO A 212 -29.30 14.01 5.97
N GLY A 213 -28.65 15.09 6.39
CA GLY A 213 -28.74 15.59 7.76
C GLY A 213 -29.87 16.59 7.93
N ILE A 214 -29.69 17.49 8.88
CA ILE A 214 -30.68 18.52 9.18
C ILE A 214 -30.74 19.52 8.02
N SER A 215 -31.92 19.67 7.41
CA SER A 215 -32.10 20.34 6.11
C SER A 215 -32.41 21.83 6.17
N ARG A 216 -32.59 22.39 7.38
CA ARG A 216 -32.91 23.82 7.57
C ARG A 216 -31.88 24.57 8.40
N LEU A 217 -30.97 23.86 9.04
CA LEU A 217 -29.96 24.42 9.93
C LEU A 217 -28.89 25.13 9.11
N ARG A 218 -28.74 26.44 9.34
CA ARG A 218 -27.86 27.34 8.60
C ARG A 218 -26.68 27.81 9.45
N GLU A 219 -26.92 28.06 10.73
CA GLU A 219 -25.94 28.59 11.68
C GLU A 219 -25.88 27.73 12.94
N ILE A 220 -24.67 27.47 13.42
CA ILE A 220 -24.46 26.87 14.73
C ILE A 220 -23.49 27.76 15.49
N ASP A 221 -24.00 28.42 16.53
CA ASP A 221 -23.17 29.15 17.49
C ASP A 221 -23.10 28.38 18.81
N LEU A 222 -21.93 27.81 19.09
CA LEU A 222 -21.58 27.18 20.36
C LEU A 222 -20.30 27.83 20.89
N SER A 223 -20.23 29.16 20.83
CA SER A 223 -19.07 29.98 21.19
C SER A 223 -18.60 29.86 22.64
N HIS A 224 -19.42 29.35 23.58
CA HIS A 224 -18.97 29.05 24.94
C HIS A 224 -18.61 27.59 25.20
N LEU A 225 -18.80 26.70 24.21
CA LEU A 225 -18.55 25.27 24.36
C LEU A 225 -17.05 25.00 24.43
N LYS A 226 -16.56 24.61 25.60
CA LYS A 226 -15.14 24.34 25.86
C LYS A 226 -14.76 22.89 25.66
N LYS A 227 -15.67 21.95 25.95
CA LYS A 227 -15.35 20.51 25.99
C LYS A 227 -16.50 19.63 25.50
N VAL A 228 -16.13 18.66 24.66
CA VAL A 228 -16.98 17.51 24.29
C VAL A 228 -16.31 16.23 24.81
N GLY A 229 -17.00 15.45 25.64
CA GLY A 229 -16.47 14.26 26.31
C GLY A 229 -16.21 13.06 25.39
N SER A 230 -17.00 12.93 24.32
CA SER A 230 -16.98 11.83 23.34
C SER A 230 -16.96 12.42 21.93
N ASP A 231 -17.98 12.14 21.11
CA ASP A 231 -18.04 12.56 19.70
C ASP A 231 -18.77 13.90 19.53
N LEU A 232 -18.26 14.72 18.61
CA LEU A 232 -18.93 15.89 18.05
C LEU A 232 -19.17 15.63 16.56
N VAL A 233 -20.40 15.29 16.21
CA VAL A 233 -20.83 14.98 14.84
C VAL A 233 -21.81 16.04 14.36
N ILE A 234 -21.35 16.88 13.44
CA ILE A 234 -22.15 17.91 12.78
C ILE A 234 -22.67 17.35 11.46
N SER A 235 -23.99 17.22 11.35
CA SER A 235 -24.66 16.63 10.19
C SER A 235 -25.83 17.50 9.75
N ALA A 236 -25.54 18.46 8.86
CA ALA A 236 -26.48 19.47 8.40
C ALA A 236 -26.24 19.85 6.93
N ASP A 237 -27.30 19.83 6.13
CA ASP A 237 -27.19 19.96 4.66
C ASP A 237 -27.14 21.41 4.19
N THR A 238 -27.67 22.33 4.99
CA THR A 238 -27.76 23.77 4.69
C THR A 238 -26.84 24.63 5.55
N LEU A 239 -25.93 24.00 6.30
CA LEU A 239 -25.00 24.71 7.18
C LEU A 239 -24.10 25.63 6.35
N TYR A 240 -23.86 26.83 6.85
CA TYR A 240 -22.92 27.77 6.23
C TYR A 240 -21.95 28.37 7.24
N SER A 241 -22.35 28.57 8.50
CA SER A 241 -21.49 29.07 9.59
C SER A 241 -21.52 28.14 10.80
N LEU A 242 -20.33 27.84 11.34
CA LEU A 242 -20.12 27.04 12.53
C LEU A 242 -19.09 27.70 13.45
N ASN A 243 -19.55 28.19 14.60
CA ASN A 243 -18.71 28.79 15.62
C ASN A 243 -18.50 27.84 16.81
N LEU A 244 -17.26 27.34 16.92
CA LEU A 244 -16.74 26.54 18.03
C LEU A 244 -15.48 27.21 18.62
N GLY A 245 -15.42 28.55 18.61
CA GLY A 245 -14.20 29.29 18.92
C GLY A 245 -13.61 29.05 20.32
N ALA A 246 -14.41 28.66 21.30
CA ALA A 246 -13.95 28.29 22.65
C ALA A 246 -13.67 26.78 22.83
N LEU A 247 -13.92 25.95 21.83
CA LEU A 247 -13.80 24.50 21.94
C LEU A 247 -12.32 24.10 22.07
N GLN A 248 -11.95 23.58 23.24
CA GLN A 248 -10.57 23.20 23.56
C GLN A 248 -10.30 21.72 23.30
N ARG A 249 -11.29 20.85 23.51
CA ARG A 249 -11.12 19.39 23.46
C ARG A 249 -12.36 18.65 22.98
N VAL A 250 -12.13 17.69 22.08
CA VAL A 250 -13.07 16.61 21.74
C VAL A 250 -12.47 15.28 22.20
N GLY A 251 -13.21 14.52 23.01
CA GLY A 251 -12.71 13.30 23.64
C GLY A 251 -12.55 12.12 22.69
N ASN A 252 -13.36 12.05 21.64
CA ASN A 252 -13.29 11.04 20.59
C ASN A 252 -13.31 11.72 19.20
N ASN A 253 -14.33 11.50 18.36
CA ASN A 253 -14.31 11.99 16.98
C ASN A 253 -14.90 13.40 16.82
N LEU A 254 -14.25 14.22 15.99
CA LEU A 254 -14.78 15.47 15.44
C LEU A 254 -15.07 15.24 13.95
N GLN A 255 -16.36 15.26 13.58
CA GLN A 255 -16.82 14.87 12.25
C GLN A 255 -17.75 15.91 11.64
N PHE A 256 -17.46 16.29 10.40
CA PHE A 256 -18.25 17.24 9.61
C PHE A 256 -18.88 16.55 8.40
N GLU A 257 -20.15 16.17 8.53
CA GLU A 257 -20.98 15.63 7.44
C GLU A 257 -21.87 16.74 6.86
N VAL A 258 -21.34 17.55 5.97
CA VAL A 258 -22.06 18.71 5.42
C VAL A 258 -21.72 18.92 3.96
N TRP A 259 -22.57 19.65 3.23
CA TRP A 259 -22.31 20.03 1.84
C TRP A 259 -21.33 21.19 1.73
N SER A 260 -21.46 22.17 2.61
CA SER A 260 -20.67 23.40 2.58
C SER A 260 -20.45 23.91 4.01
N ILE A 261 -19.32 24.58 4.23
CA ILE A 261 -19.09 25.49 5.35
C ILE A 261 -18.31 26.68 4.78
N GLU A 262 -18.82 27.88 4.95
CA GLU A 262 -18.12 29.10 4.53
C GLU A 262 -17.34 29.74 5.67
N ASP A 263 -17.89 29.64 6.89
CA ASP A 263 -17.30 30.18 8.10
C ASP A 263 -17.17 29.09 9.18
N LEU A 264 -15.94 28.84 9.61
CA LEU A 264 -15.59 27.82 10.61
C LEU A 264 -14.61 28.41 11.62
N SER A 265 -15.04 28.56 12.88
CA SER A 265 -14.17 28.95 13.99
C SER A 265 -13.91 27.75 14.91
N VAL A 266 -12.64 27.43 15.10
CA VAL A 266 -12.11 26.31 15.93
C VAL A 266 -10.82 26.70 16.64
N ASP A 267 -10.67 28.00 16.95
CA ASP A 267 -9.39 28.65 17.29
C ASP A 267 -8.76 28.12 18.59
N ALA A 268 -9.57 27.70 19.55
CA ALA A 268 -9.10 27.18 20.83
C ALA A 268 -8.80 25.66 20.82
N LEU A 269 -9.06 24.94 19.72
CA LEU A 269 -9.02 23.47 19.72
C LEU A 269 -7.59 22.97 19.88
N THR A 270 -7.33 22.26 20.97
CA THR A 270 -5.99 21.74 21.32
C THR A 270 -5.82 20.24 21.07
N VAL A 271 -6.90 19.47 21.22
CA VAL A 271 -6.87 18.00 21.16
C VAL A 271 -8.17 17.44 20.57
N VAL A 272 -8.02 16.49 19.64
CA VAL A 272 -9.06 15.55 19.22
C VAL A 272 -8.60 14.14 19.61
N GLY A 273 -9.33 13.46 20.48
CA GLY A 273 -8.91 12.15 21.01
C GLY A 273 -9.04 10.99 20.01
N GLY A 274 -9.94 11.10 19.04
CA GLY A 274 -10.16 10.14 17.96
C GLY A 274 -9.83 10.74 16.59
N ASN A 275 -10.78 10.66 15.66
CA ASN A 275 -10.63 11.16 14.30
C ASN A 275 -11.04 12.63 14.17
N LEU A 276 -10.27 13.40 13.41
CA LEU A 276 -10.72 14.65 12.79
C LEU A 276 -11.06 14.34 11.33
N SER A 277 -12.36 14.34 10.99
CA SER A 277 -12.83 13.83 9.72
C SER A 277 -13.79 14.78 9.00
N PHE A 278 -13.60 14.87 7.68
CA PHE A 278 -14.42 15.64 6.76
C PHE A 278 -14.95 14.70 5.67
N PRO A 279 -15.87 13.78 6.02
CA PRO A 279 -16.43 12.83 5.04
C PRO A 279 -17.29 13.51 3.98
N GLY A 280 -17.69 14.78 4.16
CA GLY A 280 -18.59 15.47 3.25
C GLY A 280 -19.95 14.80 3.15
N ARG A 281 -20.67 15.03 2.04
CA ARG A 281 -21.95 14.37 1.75
C ARG A 281 -21.85 13.44 0.56
N HIS A 282 -22.33 12.22 0.75
CA HIS A 282 -22.26 11.15 -0.23
C HIS A 282 -23.46 11.23 -1.19
N TYR A 283 -23.19 11.54 -2.46
CA TYR A 283 -24.05 11.18 -3.58
C TYR A 283 -23.21 10.29 -4.51
N ASN A 284 -23.63 9.05 -4.75
CA ASN A 284 -22.98 8.13 -5.70
C ASN A 284 -21.46 7.87 -5.46
N GLY A 285 -21.03 7.71 -4.21
CA GLY A 285 -19.73 7.06 -3.90
C GLY A 285 -18.50 7.96 -3.69
N GLY A 286 -18.65 9.29 -3.70
CA GLY A 286 -17.61 10.23 -3.25
C GLY A 286 -18.21 11.35 -2.42
N GLY A 287 -17.84 11.44 -1.14
CA GLY A 287 -18.33 12.49 -0.24
C GLY A 287 -17.76 13.85 -0.65
N ASN A 288 -18.58 14.73 -1.25
CA ASN A 288 -18.14 16.07 -1.66
C ASN A 288 -18.43 17.09 -0.56
N MET A 289 -17.54 18.08 -0.40
CA MET A 289 -17.71 19.18 0.56
C MET A 289 -17.08 20.47 0.04
N LEU A 290 -17.78 21.59 0.18
CA LEU A 290 -17.28 22.94 -0.13
C LEU A 290 -16.77 23.58 1.17
N LEU A 291 -15.45 23.66 1.32
CA LEU A 291 -14.82 24.22 2.51
C LEU A 291 -14.41 25.69 2.31
N PRO A 292 -14.08 26.43 3.39
CA PRO A 292 -13.48 27.74 3.26
C PRO A 292 -12.15 27.66 2.50
N GLU A 293 -11.75 28.74 1.82
CA GLU A 293 -10.48 28.74 1.07
C GLU A 293 -9.26 28.55 1.98
N ARG A 294 -9.37 28.96 3.25
CA ARG A 294 -8.35 28.80 4.27
C ARG A 294 -8.96 28.15 5.50
N MET A 295 -8.35 27.06 5.94
CA MET A 295 -8.70 26.37 7.18
C MET A 295 -7.48 26.32 8.09
N GLU A 296 -7.65 26.73 9.34
CA GLU A 296 -6.56 26.82 10.30
C GLU A 296 -6.99 26.25 11.67
N PHE A 297 -6.15 25.40 12.23
CA PHE A 297 -6.27 24.86 13.59
C PHE A 297 -5.05 25.32 14.40
N PRO A 298 -5.06 26.56 14.93
CA PRO A 298 -3.84 27.22 15.38
C PRO A 298 -3.24 26.59 16.65
N GLN A 299 -4.07 25.96 17.49
CA GLN A 299 -3.66 25.36 18.76
C GLN A 299 -3.70 23.82 18.76
N LEU A 300 -4.15 23.18 17.67
CA LEU A 300 -4.38 21.74 17.63
C LEU A 300 -3.04 21.01 17.63
N SER A 301 -2.73 20.37 18.76
CA SER A 301 -1.43 19.77 19.02
C SER A 301 -1.40 18.25 18.80
N VAL A 302 -2.55 17.59 18.96
CA VAL A 302 -2.67 16.13 18.93
C VAL A 302 -3.99 15.70 18.28
N ILE A 303 -3.91 14.74 17.35
CA ILE A 303 -5.03 13.96 16.84
C ILE A 303 -4.78 12.50 17.24
N GLY A 304 -5.60 11.95 18.13
CA GLY A 304 -5.32 10.63 18.72
C GLY A 304 -5.42 9.48 17.72
N ASN A 305 -6.23 9.63 16.67
CA ASN A 305 -6.32 8.65 15.59
C ASN A 305 -6.02 9.30 14.22
N GLN A 306 -7.02 9.54 13.37
CA GLN A 306 -6.78 9.95 11.98
C GLN A 306 -7.21 11.39 11.69
N LEU A 307 -6.41 12.12 10.91
CA LEU A 307 -6.85 13.28 10.13
C LEU A 307 -7.26 12.79 8.74
N GLN A 308 -8.55 12.89 8.42
CA GLN A 308 -9.09 12.39 7.15
C GLN A 308 -9.84 13.48 6.39
N MET A 309 -9.37 13.75 5.17
CA MET A 309 -10.05 14.61 4.21
C MET A 309 -10.09 13.93 2.83
N GLN A 310 -11.27 13.87 2.23
CA GLN A 310 -11.49 13.31 0.90
C GLN A 310 -12.41 14.22 0.09
N ASN A 311 -12.02 14.58 -1.13
CA ASN A 311 -12.76 15.49 -2.03
C ASN A 311 -13.16 16.86 -1.41
N PRO A 312 -12.28 17.57 -0.67
CA PRO A 312 -12.58 18.93 -0.27
C PRO A 312 -12.40 19.90 -1.45
N HIS A 313 -13.48 20.56 -1.82
CA HIS A 313 -13.48 21.62 -2.84
C HIS A 313 -13.25 23.00 -2.19
N ARG A 314 -12.75 23.96 -2.97
CA ARG A 314 -12.41 25.36 -2.58
C ARG A 314 -11.19 25.54 -1.65
N ILE A 315 -10.78 24.54 -0.87
CA ILE A 315 -9.67 24.69 0.10
C ILE A 315 -8.32 24.91 -0.58
N LYS A 316 -7.72 26.10 -0.39
CA LYS A 316 -6.40 26.48 -0.92
C LYS A 316 -5.30 26.36 0.12
N GLU A 317 -5.61 26.63 1.40
CA GLU A 317 -4.68 26.55 2.52
C GLU A 317 -5.24 25.68 3.66
N LEU A 318 -4.45 24.70 4.11
CA LEU A 318 -4.75 23.84 5.25
C LEU A 318 -3.63 23.91 6.28
N LEU A 319 -3.89 24.51 7.45
CA LEU A 319 -2.85 24.91 8.39
C LEU A 319 -3.01 24.24 9.76
N PHE A 320 -2.00 23.47 10.16
CA PHE A 320 -1.87 22.82 11.48
C PHE A 320 -0.53 23.19 12.14
N PRO A 321 -0.28 24.48 12.43
CA PRO A 321 1.05 24.95 12.83
C PRO A 321 1.53 24.41 14.20
N ALA A 322 0.61 23.94 15.05
CA ALA A 322 0.91 23.38 16.37
C ALA A 322 0.88 21.84 16.43
N LEU A 323 0.47 21.16 15.34
CA LEU A 323 0.27 19.71 15.35
C LEU A 323 1.61 19.00 15.50
N THR A 324 1.75 18.23 16.58
CA THR A 324 2.99 17.51 16.91
C THR A 324 2.93 16.03 16.56
N SER A 325 1.75 15.42 16.64
CA SER A 325 1.55 14.00 16.39
C SER A 325 0.12 13.68 15.92
N ALA A 326 0.04 12.64 15.08
CA ALA A 326 -1.22 11.99 14.70
C ALA A 326 -0.97 10.49 14.50
N SER A 327 -1.99 9.63 14.65
CA SER A 327 -1.83 8.22 14.28
C SER A 327 -1.86 8.04 12.76
N GLU A 328 -2.72 8.73 12.03
CA GLU A 328 -2.72 8.72 10.57
C GLU A 328 -3.09 10.09 10.00
N ILE A 329 -2.51 10.45 8.86
CA ILE A 329 -2.89 11.64 8.10
C ILE A 329 -3.18 11.19 6.67
N SER A 330 -4.41 11.40 6.20
CA SER A 330 -4.85 11.03 4.86
C SER A 330 -5.58 12.19 4.21
N LEU A 331 -4.94 12.78 3.21
CA LEU A 331 -5.46 13.87 2.40
C LEU A 331 -5.58 13.38 0.95
N GLN A 332 -6.82 13.27 0.46
CA GLN A 332 -7.10 12.66 -0.83
C GLN A 332 -8.00 13.56 -1.69
N GLN A 333 -7.68 13.66 -2.99
CA GLN A 333 -8.49 14.38 -3.97
C GLN A 333 -8.70 15.85 -3.56
N THR A 334 -7.62 16.54 -3.19
CA THR A 334 -7.63 17.94 -2.73
C THR A 334 -7.18 18.88 -3.83
N ASP A 335 -7.71 18.72 -5.05
CA ASP A 335 -7.22 19.27 -6.33
C ASP A 335 -6.71 20.72 -6.30
N VAL A 336 -7.38 21.60 -5.57
CA VAL A 336 -7.09 23.05 -5.49
C VAL A 336 -6.19 23.46 -4.32
N LEU A 337 -5.82 22.52 -3.44
CA LEU A 337 -4.97 22.77 -2.28
C LEU A 337 -3.58 23.17 -2.76
N ALA A 338 -3.10 24.32 -2.32
CA ALA A 338 -1.81 24.89 -2.73
C ALA A 338 -0.81 24.98 -1.58
N LYS A 339 -1.27 24.93 -0.33
CA LYS A 339 -0.42 25.07 0.85
C LYS A 339 -0.91 24.20 2.01
N ILE A 340 0.05 23.52 2.62
CA ILE A 340 -0.13 22.75 3.85
C ILE A 340 0.93 23.19 4.86
N ASP A 341 0.55 23.33 6.13
CA ASP A 341 1.49 23.65 7.22
C ASP A 341 1.44 22.57 8.31
N PHE A 342 2.50 21.78 8.38
CA PHE A 342 2.77 20.79 9.43
C PHE A 342 4.12 21.06 10.12
N ARG A 343 4.50 22.34 10.30
CA ARG A 343 5.85 22.74 10.75
C ARG A 343 6.31 22.17 12.11
N GLN A 344 5.39 21.75 12.97
CA GLN A 344 5.71 21.14 14.29
C GLN A 344 5.51 19.61 14.31
N LEU A 345 5.13 18.99 13.19
CA LEU A 345 4.83 17.57 13.13
C LEU A 345 6.10 16.75 13.32
N LYS A 346 6.15 15.95 14.39
CA LYS A 346 7.32 15.16 14.79
C LYS A 346 7.18 13.69 14.45
N GLU A 347 5.97 13.17 14.54
CA GLU A 347 5.67 11.74 14.39
C GLU A 347 4.29 11.51 13.79
N VAL A 348 4.20 10.56 12.87
CA VAL A 348 2.93 9.93 12.46
C VAL A 348 3.05 8.43 12.66
N VAL A 349 2.28 7.85 13.59
CA VAL A 349 2.46 6.43 13.99
C VAL A 349 2.20 5.48 12.83
N GLY A 350 1.16 5.74 12.05
CA GLY A 350 0.73 5.04 10.86
C GLY A 350 1.14 5.78 9.58
N ASN A 351 0.24 5.85 8.59
CA ASN A 351 0.57 6.44 7.30
C ASN A 351 0.39 7.97 7.28
N PHE A 352 1.34 8.66 6.68
CA PHE A 352 1.12 9.94 6.04
C PHE A 352 0.82 9.67 4.56
N THR A 353 -0.39 9.97 4.11
CA THR A 353 -0.84 9.77 2.74
C THR A 353 -1.34 11.07 2.14
N LEU A 354 -0.78 11.42 0.99
CA LEU A 354 -1.25 12.51 0.15
C LEU A 354 -1.39 12.02 -1.28
N GLN A 355 -2.61 12.12 -1.83
CA GLN A 355 -2.87 11.64 -3.19
C GLN A 355 -3.87 12.50 -3.95
N TRP A 356 -3.66 12.57 -5.27
CA TRP A 356 -4.50 13.34 -6.19
C TRP A 356 -4.67 14.78 -5.72
N THR A 357 -3.55 15.49 -5.62
CA THR A 357 -3.51 16.90 -5.26
C THR A 357 -2.75 17.61 -6.36
N HIS A 358 -3.26 18.69 -6.97
CA HIS A 358 -2.65 19.19 -8.21
C HIS A 358 -1.79 20.43 -8.05
N ARG A 359 -2.02 21.27 -7.02
CA ARG A 359 -1.45 22.62 -6.93
C ARG A 359 -0.32 22.82 -5.93
N ILE A 360 0.01 21.82 -5.11
CA ILE A 360 1.07 21.96 -4.11
C ILE A 360 2.44 21.84 -4.77
N GLN A 361 3.29 22.84 -4.55
CA GLN A 361 4.65 22.90 -5.09
C GLN A 361 5.73 22.39 -4.12
N GLU A 362 5.53 22.58 -2.82
CA GLU A 362 6.53 22.24 -1.80
C GLU A 362 5.87 21.62 -0.57
N PHE A 363 6.51 20.56 -0.06
CA PHE A 363 6.24 20.00 1.26
C PHE A 363 7.44 20.14 2.17
N ASP A 364 7.23 20.78 3.32
CA ASP A 364 8.26 20.93 4.34
C ASP A 364 7.81 20.32 5.67
N PHE A 365 8.60 19.36 6.13
CA PHE A 365 8.45 18.66 7.40
C PHE A 365 9.73 18.82 8.23
N PRO A 366 9.99 20.02 8.77
CA PRO A 366 11.28 20.35 9.38
C PRO A 366 11.55 19.58 10.67
N GLU A 367 10.50 19.07 11.34
CA GLU A 367 10.61 18.36 12.61
C GLU A 367 10.25 16.86 12.53
N LEU A 368 9.78 16.37 11.37
CA LEU A 368 9.33 14.99 11.23
C LEU A 368 10.52 14.04 11.34
N SER A 369 10.45 13.13 12.32
CA SER A 369 11.56 12.23 12.66
C SER A 369 11.22 10.76 12.44
N SER A 370 9.94 10.40 12.50
CA SER A 370 9.43 9.04 12.34
C SER A 370 8.04 9.05 11.70
N VAL A 371 7.79 8.09 10.81
CA VAL A 371 6.50 7.89 10.16
C VAL A 371 6.26 6.39 9.97
N GLY A 372 5.04 5.88 10.21
CA GLY A 372 4.71 4.48 9.94
C GLY A 372 4.72 4.13 8.46
N GLY A 373 4.32 5.07 7.60
CA GLY A 373 4.45 5.01 6.15
C GLY A 373 4.37 6.39 5.53
N PHE A 374 5.15 6.67 4.49
CA PHE A 374 5.22 7.97 3.82
C PHE A 374 4.81 7.81 2.36
N LYS A 375 3.61 8.28 1.99
CA LYS A 375 2.99 8.01 0.68
C LYS A 375 2.56 9.30 0.00
N ILE A 376 3.17 9.59 -1.14
CA ILE A 376 2.85 10.71 -2.00
C ILE A 376 2.57 10.17 -3.40
N TYR A 377 1.36 10.40 -3.92
CA TYR A 377 0.95 9.86 -5.21
C TYR A 377 0.21 10.88 -6.06
N TYR A 378 0.61 11.02 -7.32
CA TYR A 378 -0.08 11.86 -8.31
C TYR A 378 -0.23 13.32 -7.84
N ILE A 379 0.91 14.03 -7.81
CA ILE A 379 0.95 15.47 -7.53
C ILE A 379 1.69 16.17 -8.65
N GLU A 380 0.92 16.82 -9.54
CA GLU A 380 1.41 17.33 -10.81
C GLU A 380 2.38 18.51 -10.66
N ASP A 381 2.07 19.45 -9.76
CA ASP A 381 2.87 20.64 -9.52
C ASP A 381 3.95 20.46 -8.43
N LEU A 382 4.11 19.27 -7.85
CA LEU A 382 5.09 19.05 -6.78
C LEU A 382 6.53 19.17 -7.30
N GLU A 383 7.27 20.13 -6.76
CA GLU A 383 8.66 20.39 -7.11
C GLU A 383 9.62 19.96 -6.00
N LYS A 384 9.19 20.02 -4.73
CA LYS A 384 10.07 19.81 -3.57
C LYS A 384 9.42 19.03 -2.42
N VAL A 385 10.19 18.13 -1.81
CA VAL A 385 9.84 17.48 -0.55
C VAL A 385 11.04 17.53 0.40
N ASN A 386 10.84 18.15 1.55
CA ASN A 386 11.81 18.25 2.62
C ASN A 386 11.31 17.53 3.88
N ALA A 387 12.00 16.47 4.27
CA ALA A 387 11.87 15.82 5.56
C ALA A 387 13.27 15.45 6.07
N SER A 388 14.17 16.43 6.10
CA SER A 388 15.61 16.23 6.41
C SER A 388 15.90 15.60 7.78
N LYS A 389 14.95 15.61 8.73
CA LYS A 389 15.07 14.94 10.04
C LYS A 389 14.46 13.54 10.09
N LEU A 390 13.80 13.07 9.03
CA LEU A 390 13.12 11.78 9.00
C LEU A 390 14.16 10.66 9.03
N ARG A 391 14.16 9.85 10.09
CA ARG A 391 15.16 8.77 10.28
C ARG A 391 14.66 7.41 9.88
N ASN A 392 13.40 7.12 10.20
CA ASN A 392 12.80 5.80 10.08
C ASN A 392 11.41 5.89 9.44
N VAL A 393 11.16 4.97 8.51
CA VAL A 393 9.82 4.69 7.98
C VAL A 393 9.42 3.27 8.40
N GLY A 394 8.23 3.12 8.95
CA GLY A 394 7.70 1.83 9.41
C GLY A 394 7.27 0.88 8.29
N THR A 395 6.48 -0.13 8.64
CA THR A 395 6.00 -1.17 7.73
C THR A 395 5.04 -0.66 6.65
N GLY A 396 4.51 0.57 6.79
CA GLY A 396 3.69 1.24 5.80
C GLY A 396 4.46 1.65 4.53
N GLY A 397 5.79 1.67 4.60
CA GLY A 397 6.69 1.90 3.46
C GLY A 397 6.83 3.36 3.04
N PHE A 398 7.77 3.61 2.15
CA PHE A 398 8.05 4.91 1.53
C PHE A 398 7.65 4.84 0.05
N SER A 399 6.81 5.75 -0.42
CA SER A 399 6.39 5.87 -1.81
C SER A 399 6.27 7.34 -2.22
N ILE A 400 6.97 7.72 -3.29
CA ILE A 400 6.74 8.96 -4.03
C ILE A 400 6.63 8.61 -5.51
N GLU A 401 5.42 8.71 -6.05
CA GLU A 401 5.07 8.19 -7.37
C GLU A 401 4.21 9.19 -8.16
N VAL A 402 4.44 9.27 -9.47
CA VAL A 402 3.68 10.14 -10.39
C VAL A 402 3.75 11.64 -9.98
N CYS A 403 4.95 12.09 -9.61
CA CYS A 403 5.27 13.49 -9.31
C CYS A 403 6.29 14.03 -10.33
N ASN A 404 5.82 14.27 -11.57
CA ASN A 404 6.70 14.49 -12.72
C ASN A 404 7.54 15.78 -12.69
N LYS A 405 7.21 16.74 -11.81
CA LYS A 405 7.97 18.00 -11.63
C LYS A 405 8.91 17.99 -10.43
N LEU A 406 8.95 16.88 -9.68
CA LEU A 406 9.75 16.77 -8.46
C LEU A 406 11.25 16.81 -8.81
N LYS A 407 11.98 17.72 -8.17
CA LYS A 407 13.41 17.98 -8.43
C LYS A 407 14.26 18.10 -7.16
N ASP A 408 13.66 18.49 -6.04
CA ASP A 408 14.37 18.70 -4.77
C ASP A 408 13.84 17.73 -3.72
N LEU A 409 14.66 16.76 -3.34
CA LEU A 409 14.37 15.77 -2.31
C LEU A 409 15.36 15.91 -1.16
N LYS A 410 14.87 16.11 0.06
CA LYS A 410 15.71 16.17 1.27
C LYS A 410 15.28 15.15 2.30
N PHE A 411 15.99 14.02 2.30
CA PHE A 411 15.84 12.92 3.25
C PHE A 411 17.17 12.56 3.93
N ASP A 412 18.01 13.57 4.21
CA ASP A 412 19.40 13.40 4.63
C ASP A 412 19.58 12.52 5.88
N ALA A 413 18.59 12.46 6.78
CA ALA A 413 18.64 11.64 7.99
C ALA A 413 18.06 10.22 7.82
N LEU A 414 17.49 9.87 6.66
CA LEU A 414 16.77 8.61 6.46
C LEU A 414 17.74 7.44 6.47
N THR A 415 17.58 6.54 7.42
CA THR A 415 18.47 5.39 7.61
C THR A 415 17.81 4.04 7.39
N ALA A 416 16.49 3.93 7.61
CA ALA A 416 15.79 2.66 7.47
C ALA A 416 14.34 2.84 6.99
N VAL A 417 13.91 1.93 6.12
CA VAL A 417 12.51 1.75 5.72
C VAL A 417 12.14 0.30 5.99
N GLN A 418 11.28 0.04 6.99
CA GLN A 418 10.90 -1.34 7.32
C GLN A 418 10.00 -1.96 6.24
N GLY A 419 9.15 -1.16 5.60
CA GLY A 419 8.28 -1.58 4.49
C GLY A 419 8.95 -1.51 3.11
N ASN A 420 8.12 -1.38 2.07
CA ASN A 420 8.59 -1.16 0.70
C ASN A 420 9.14 0.25 0.52
N PHE A 421 10.11 0.42 -0.37
CA PHE A 421 10.62 1.70 -0.83
C PHE A 421 10.32 1.83 -2.32
N THR A 422 9.59 2.87 -2.73
CA THR A 422 9.28 3.16 -4.14
C THR A 422 9.54 4.63 -4.43
N LEU A 423 10.36 4.90 -5.43
CA LEU A 423 10.71 6.27 -5.82
C LEU A 423 10.88 6.36 -7.34
N ALA A 424 10.27 7.38 -7.94
CA ALA A 424 10.64 7.86 -9.28
C ALA A 424 11.25 9.26 -9.14
N SER A 425 12.55 9.42 -9.47
CA SER A 425 13.24 10.70 -9.26
C SER A 425 14.46 10.87 -10.18
N ASP A 426 14.83 12.12 -10.41
CA ASP A 426 16.03 12.58 -11.09
C ASP A 426 17.22 12.86 -10.13
N ASP A 427 16.99 12.87 -8.82
CA ASP A 427 18.04 12.98 -7.79
C ASP A 427 17.78 12.05 -6.59
N VAL A 428 18.83 11.39 -6.12
CA VAL A 428 18.80 10.51 -4.93
C VAL A 428 19.91 10.85 -3.92
N SER A 429 20.59 11.99 -4.08
CA SER A 429 21.75 12.39 -3.28
C SER A 429 21.47 12.44 -1.77
N SER A 430 20.27 12.89 -1.38
CA SER A 430 19.83 12.96 0.02
C SER A 430 19.50 11.60 0.64
N LEU A 431 19.44 10.53 -0.14
CA LEU A 431 19.18 9.17 0.34
C LEU A 431 20.46 8.38 0.67
N SER A 432 21.61 9.05 0.62
CA SER A 432 22.93 8.44 0.87
C SER A 432 23.10 7.80 2.23
N ASN A 433 22.29 8.15 3.24
CA ASN A 433 22.33 7.54 4.57
C ASN A 433 21.42 6.32 4.73
N LEU A 434 20.62 5.95 3.72
CA LEU A 434 19.72 4.79 3.78
C LEU A 434 20.54 3.50 3.85
N LYS A 435 20.31 2.70 4.90
CA LYS A 435 21.06 1.45 5.19
C LYS A 435 20.25 0.20 4.92
N GLU A 436 18.95 0.24 5.15
CA GLU A 436 18.11 -0.95 5.08
C GLU A 436 16.72 -0.63 4.50
N VAL A 437 16.24 -1.52 3.62
CA VAL A 437 14.84 -1.59 3.20
C VAL A 437 14.29 -2.98 3.48
N GLY A 438 13.44 -3.14 4.48
CA GLY A 438 12.92 -4.46 4.87
C GLY A 438 12.05 -5.11 3.79
N GLY A 439 11.35 -4.30 2.98
CA GLY A 439 10.53 -4.75 1.85
C GLY A 439 11.20 -4.63 0.48
N LYS A 440 10.38 -4.46 -0.55
CA LYS A 440 10.84 -4.26 -1.93
C LYS A 440 11.38 -2.85 -2.11
N PHE A 441 12.63 -2.74 -2.57
CA PHE A 441 13.24 -1.53 -3.09
C PHE A 441 12.93 -1.40 -4.59
N THR A 442 12.22 -0.34 -4.98
CA THR A 442 11.87 -0.02 -6.37
C THR A 442 12.32 1.41 -6.68
N LEU A 443 13.24 1.54 -7.65
CA LEU A 443 13.69 2.84 -8.14
C LEU A 443 13.46 2.94 -9.65
N THR A 444 12.73 3.97 -10.07
CA THR A 444 12.66 4.45 -11.45
C THR A 444 13.54 5.68 -11.57
N ALA A 445 14.77 5.49 -12.00
CA ALA A 445 15.76 6.55 -12.11
C ALA A 445 15.56 7.36 -13.39
N ASN A 446 15.30 8.65 -13.23
CA ASN A 446 15.12 9.62 -14.32
C ASN A 446 16.40 10.44 -14.59
N MET A 447 17.56 9.87 -14.24
CA MET A 447 18.88 10.50 -14.31
C MET A 447 19.82 9.71 -15.23
N GLU A 448 20.92 10.32 -15.67
CA GLU A 448 21.92 9.62 -16.50
C GLU A 448 22.92 8.79 -15.68
N ARG A 449 23.21 9.19 -14.43
CA ARG A 449 24.20 8.56 -13.56
C ARG A 449 23.57 8.33 -12.20
N LEU A 450 23.51 7.08 -11.75
CA LEU A 450 22.99 6.72 -10.43
C LEU A 450 24.14 6.51 -9.43
N ASP A 451 24.27 7.44 -8.48
CA ASP A 451 25.22 7.38 -7.37
C ASP A 451 24.60 8.02 -6.12
N GLY A 452 24.02 7.22 -5.23
CA GLY A 452 23.27 7.76 -4.09
C GLY A 452 22.87 6.79 -2.99
N PHE A 453 23.00 5.47 -3.16
CA PHE A 453 22.64 4.47 -2.14
C PHE A 453 23.88 3.83 -1.49
N ASN A 454 24.95 4.62 -1.33
CA ASN A 454 26.28 4.14 -0.96
C ASN A 454 26.39 3.52 0.45
N ASN A 455 25.36 3.68 1.30
CA ASN A 455 25.29 3.05 2.62
C ASN A 455 24.25 1.92 2.70
N LEU A 456 23.55 1.59 1.59
CA LEU A 456 22.50 0.57 1.58
C LEU A 456 23.12 -0.83 1.67
N VAL A 457 22.91 -1.52 2.79
CA VAL A 457 23.53 -2.81 3.12
C VAL A 457 22.64 -4.00 2.76
N SER A 458 21.33 -3.88 2.97
CA SER A 458 20.38 -4.98 2.74
C SER A 458 19.01 -4.50 2.28
N VAL A 459 18.39 -5.26 1.39
CA VAL A 459 16.98 -5.06 0.99
C VAL A 459 16.18 -6.36 0.97
N GLY A 460 14.85 -6.27 1.06
CA GLY A 460 13.94 -7.39 0.86
C GLY A 460 13.95 -7.88 -0.59
N GLU A 461 13.40 -7.10 -1.52
CA GLU A 461 13.50 -7.35 -2.98
C GLU A 461 14.15 -6.14 -3.67
N PHE A 462 14.71 -6.32 -4.86
CA PHE A 462 15.39 -5.24 -5.59
C PHE A 462 14.87 -5.08 -7.01
N ALA A 463 14.38 -3.89 -7.34
CA ALA A 463 13.96 -3.52 -8.69
C ALA A 463 14.53 -2.15 -9.08
N LEU A 464 15.26 -2.11 -10.20
CA LEU A 464 15.82 -0.89 -10.77
C LEU A 464 15.43 -0.76 -12.25
N SER A 465 14.97 0.43 -12.62
CA SER A 465 14.73 0.80 -14.02
C SER A 465 15.06 2.27 -14.29
N GLY A 466 15.28 2.63 -15.56
CA GLY A 466 15.57 4.02 -15.93
C GLY A 466 16.06 4.15 -17.36
N ALA A 467 15.20 4.63 -18.26
CA ALA A 467 15.52 4.72 -19.69
C ALA A 467 16.68 5.69 -20.00
N ALA A 468 16.89 6.69 -19.12
CA ALA A 468 17.97 7.68 -19.23
C ALA A 468 19.32 7.19 -18.67
N LEU A 469 19.34 6.12 -17.87
CA LEU A 469 20.54 5.67 -17.18
C LEU A 469 21.63 5.20 -18.15
N LYS A 470 22.85 5.69 -17.93
CA LYS A 470 24.09 5.30 -18.62
C LYS A 470 25.08 4.63 -17.68
N GLU A 471 25.04 4.97 -16.38
CA GLU A 471 25.92 4.41 -15.35
C GLU A 471 25.15 4.09 -14.07
N VAL A 472 25.39 2.91 -13.51
CA VAL A 472 24.95 2.47 -12.19
C VAL A 472 26.21 2.32 -11.33
N ASN A 473 26.31 3.01 -10.19
CA ASN A 473 27.48 2.97 -9.30
C ASN A 473 27.13 3.13 -7.80
N GLY A 474 25.83 3.19 -7.47
CA GLY A 474 25.35 3.64 -6.16
C GLY A 474 25.13 2.60 -5.08
N PHE A 475 25.46 1.30 -5.27
CA PHE A 475 25.09 0.21 -4.33
C PHE A 475 26.29 -0.53 -3.73
N LYS A 476 27.46 0.12 -3.62
CA LYS A 476 28.76 -0.55 -3.39
C LYS A 476 28.84 -1.41 -2.14
N VAL A 477 28.07 -1.09 -1.11
CA VAL A 477 28.05 -1.82 0.18
C VAL A 477 26.86 -2.75 0.33
N LEU A 478 26.01 -2.89 -0.69
CA LEU A 478 24.85 -3.79 -0.67
C LEU A 478 25.35 -5.23 -0.64
N THR A 479 25.09 -5.93 0.47
CA THR A 479 25.57 -7.30 0.72
C THR A 479 24.51 -8.35 0.49
N SER A 480 23.25 -8.05 0.80
CA SER A 480 22.13 -9.00 0.71
C SER A 480 20.89 -8.40 0.06
N ILE A 481 20.28 -9.19 -0.82
CA ILE A 481 18.92 -9.01 -1.33
C ILE A 481 18.17 -10.29 -0.95
N HIS A 482 17.19 -10.23 -0.06
CA HIS A 482 16.55 -11.46 0.45
C HIS A 482 15.62 -12.15 -0.56
N GLY A 483 15.18 -11.43 -1.58
CA GLY A 483 14.23 -11.87 -2.60
C GLY A 483 14.74 -11.62 -4.02
N ASN A 484 13.82 -11.33 -4.93
CA ASN A 484 14.10 -11.28 -6.36
C ASN A 484 14.90 -10.02 -6.74
N VAL A 485 15.73 -10.15 -7.77
CA VAL A 485 16.46 -9.04 -8.40
C VAL A 485 15.91 -8.81 -9.81
N THR A 486 15.42 -7.60 -10.07
CA THR A 486 14.96 -7.16 -11.41
C THR A 486 15.70 -5.91 -11.85
N LEU A 487 16.49 -6.02 -12.91
CA LEU A 487 17.11 -4.89 -13.61
C LEU A 487 16.44 -4.77 -14.98
N SER A 488 15.80 -3.64 -15.26
CA SER A 488 15.00 -3.52 -16.48
C SER A 488 14.99 -2.14 -17.12
N ASN A 489 14.81 -2.08 -18.44
CA ASN A 489 14.57 -0.84 -19.18
C ASN A 489 15.67 0.21 -18.99
N MET A 490 16.93 -0.23 -19.09
CA MET A 490 18.14 0.58 -18.94
C MET A 490 19.01 0.46 -20.19
N ASN A 491 18.42 0.67 -21.36
CA ASN A 491 19.05 0.43 -22.69
C ASN A 491 20.34 1.23 -22.95
N ASN A 492 20.62 2.28 -22.18
CA ASN A 492 21.82 3.10 -22.33
C ASN A 492 22.98 2.70 -21.40
N VAL A 493 22.76 1.76 -20.47
CA VAL A 493 23.79 1.26 -19.56
C VAL A 493 24.70 0.28 -20.29
N VAL A 494 26.01 0.56 -20.24
CA VAL A 494 27.05 -0.31 -20.85
C VAL A 494 27.57 -1.36 -19.86
N ARG A 495 27.57 -1.03 -18.57
CA ARG A 495 28.04 -1.89 -17.49
C ARG A 495 27.29 -1.61 -16.20
N ILE A 496 27.08 -2.65 -15.41
CA ILE A 496 26.48 -2.55 -14.09
C ILE A 496 27.62 -2.60 -13.07
N ASP A 497 28.11 -1.43 -12.68
CA ASP A 497 29.11 -1.29 -11.63
C ASP A 497 28.40 -1.01 -10.28
N GLY A 498 29.11 -1.20 -9.17
CA GLY A 498 28.60 -0.81 -7.86
C GLY A 498 27.74 -1.84 -7.13
N PHE A 499 27.82 -3.13 -7.46
CA PHE A 499 27.33 -4.24 -6.61
C PHE A 499 28.50 -5.07 -6.05
N ASP A 500 29.60 -4.40 -5.74
CA ASP A 500 30.90 -5.01 -5.43
C ASP A 500 30.88 -5.88 -4.16
N ALA A 501 30.03 -5.51 -3.20
CA ALA A 501 29.84 -6.23 -1.94
C ALA A 501 28.69 -7.26 -1.97
N LEU A 502 27.94 -7.38 -3.07
CA LEU A 502 26.77 -8.26 -3.12
C LEU A 502 27.20 -9.73 -3.02
N ARG A 503 26.67 -10.49 -2.05
CA ARG A 503 27.03 -11.90 -1.82
C ARG A 503 25.82 -12.82 -1.78
N SER A 504 24.66 -12.30 -1.38
CA SER A 504 23.44 -13.09 -1.25
C SER A 504 22.31 -12.42 -2.02
N VAL A 505 21.60 -13.21 -2.82
CA VAL A 505 20.36 -12.82 -3.47
C VAL A 505 19.31 -13.91 -3.22
N GLY A 506 18.03 -13.61 -3.39
CA GLY A 506 16.97 -14.62 -3.36
C GLY A 506 17.02 -15.55 -4.58
N SER A 507 15.91 -16.20 -4.89
CA SER A 507 15.92 -17.32 -5.85
C SER A 507 15.73 -16.94 -7.32
N LYS A 508 15.55 -15.65 -7.65
CA LYS A 508 15.32 -15.21 -9.04
C LYS A 508 16.12 -13.96 -9.41
N LEU A 509 16.69 -13.98 -10.61
CA LEU A 509 17.38 -12.86 -11.23
C LEU A 509 16.79 -12.60 -12.63
N THR A 510 16.36 -11.38 -12.88
CA THR A 510 15.89 -10.92 -14.19
C THR A 510 16.67 -9.69 -14.61
N VAL A 511 17.34 -9.76 -15.76
CA VAL A 511 18.01 -8.65 -16.43
C VAL A 511 17.39 -8.52 -17.82
N GLN A 512 16.66 -7.44 -18.08
CA GLN A 512 15.93 -7.30 -19.34
C GLN A 512 15.96 -5.90 -19.94
N ASN A 513 15.88 -5.79 -21.26
CA ASN A 513 15.86 -4.51 -21.98
C ASN A 513 17.05 -3.62 -21.55
N MET A 514 18.26 -4.14 -21.80
CA MET A 514 19.53 -3.44 -21.57
C MET A 514 20.42 -3.64 -22.80
N GLU A 515 19.97 -3.13 -23.94
CA GLU A 515 20.53 -3.44 -25.28
C GLU A 515 22.03 -3.15 -25.44
N LYS A 516 22.59 -2.18 -24.70
CA LYS A 516 24.01 -1.80 -24.73
C LYS A 516 24.85 -2.44 -23.62
N LEU A 517 24.26 -3.29 -22.78
CA LEU A 517 24.98 -3.92 -21.66
C LEU A 517 26.00 -4.93 -22.18
N GLU A 518 27.29 -4.66 -21.97
CA GLU A 518 28.38 -5.50 -22.44
C GLU A 518 28.79 -6.56 -21.40
N LYS A 519 28.55 -6.31 -20.10
CA LYS A 519 28.99 -7.20 -19.02
C LYS A 519 28.14 -7.09 -17.75
N ILE A 520 27.94 -8.23 -17.08
CA ILE A 520 27.26 -8.35 -15.78
C ILE A 520 28.28 -8.81 -14.72
N SER A 521 29.11 -7.88 -14.24
CA SER A 521 30.28 -8.18 -13.39
C SER A 521 29.93 -8.76 -12.03
N PHE A 522 28.81 -8.33 -11.42
CA PHE A 522 28.44 -8.71 -10.05
C PHE A 522 28.10 -10.20 -9.88
N LEU A 523 27.80 -10.94 -10.96
CA LEU A 523 27.52 -12.38 -10.89
C LEU A 523 28.69 -13.17 -10.33
N SER A 524 29.93 -12.71 -10.57
CA SER A 524 31.14 -13.31 -10.03
C SER A 524 31.19 -13.32 -8.49
N ASN A 525 30.43 -12.41 -7.84
CA ASN A 525 30.36 -12.31 -6.39
C ASN A 525 29.34 -13.27 -5.75
N LEU A 526 28.44 -13.88 -6.54
CA LEU A 526 27.31 -14.69 -6.07
C LEU A 526 27.66 -16.19 -5.96
N GLN A 527 28.85 -16.47 -5.44
CA GLN A 527 29.40 -17.82 -5.35
C GLN A 527 28.54 -18.72 -4.44
N GLY A 528 28.09 -19.86 -4.96
CA GLY A 528 27.29 -20.85 -4.25
C GLY A 528 25.80 -20.51 -4.13
N VAL A 529 25.33 -19.42 -4.74
CA VAL A 529 23.89 -19.09 -4.77
C VAL A 529 23.14 -20.11 -5.63
N HIS A 530 21.91 -20.41 -5.24
CA HIS A 530 20.98 -21.24 -6.01
C HIS A 530 19.81 -20.40 -6.54
N PHE A 531 19.64 -20.39 -7.86
CA PHE A 531 18.54 -19.73 -8.53
C PHE A 531 17.50 -20.73 -9.03
N THR A 532 16.25 -20.52 -8.67
CA THR A 532 15.13 -21.20 -9.33
C THR A 532 14.94 -20.72 -10.78
N GLN A 533 15.33 -19.47 -11.08
CA GLN A 533 15.20 -18.90 -12.42
C GLN A 533 16.14 -17.70 -12.64
N CYS A 534 16.87 -17.72 -13.76
CA CYS A 534 17.63 -16.59 -14.27
C CYS A 534 17.15 -16.24 -15.68
N ASP A 535 16.70 -15.00 -15.90
CA ASP A 535 16.27 -14.51 -17.21
C ASP A 535 17.13 -13.34 -17.67
N PHE A 536 17.77 -13.49 -18.82
CA PHE A 536 18.59 -12.49 -19.48
C PHE A 536 17.98 -12.19 -20.85
N LEU A 537 17.22 -11.10 -20.96
CA LEU A 537 16.30 -10.86 -22.07
C LEU A 537 16.61 -9.53 -22.79
N ALA A 538 16.74 -9.56 -24.12
CA ALA A 538 17.06 -8.37 -24.93
C ALA A 538 18.36 -7.67 -24.49
N LEU A 539 19.47 -8.41 -24.58
CA LEU A 539 20.82 -7.99 -24.19
C LEU A 539 21.77 -8.07 -25.39
N SER A 540 21.44 -7.35 -26.47
CA SER A 540 22.09 -7.49 -27.78
C SER A 540 23.60 -7.17 -27.83
N ALA A 541 24.14 -6.47 -26.84
CA ALA A 541 25.57 -6.18 -26.70
C ALA A 541 26.30 -7.12 -25.74
N LEU A 542 25.58 -7.96 -24.98
CA LEU A 542 26.20 -8.86 -24.02
C LEU A 542 26.89 -10.00 -24.78
N SER A 543 28.21 -10.11 -24.61
CA SER A 543 29.04 -11.09 -25.33
C SER A 543 29.45 -12.29 -24.48
N GLU A 544 29.39 -12.17 -23.15
CA GLU A 544 29.74 -13.26 -22.23
C GLU A 544 28.82 -13.30 -21.00
N LEU A 545 28.58 -14.50 -20.49
CA LEU A 545 27.97 -14.76 -19.19
C LEU A 545 28.72 -15.90 -18.50
N ASP A 546 29.13 -15.67 -17.25
CA ASP A 546 29.73 -16.70 -16.41
C ASP A 546 28.75 -17.17 -15.35
N ALA A 547 28.28 -18.41 -15.52
CA ALA A 547 27.38 -19.12 -14.63
C ALA A 547 28.10 -20.21 -13.80
N SER A 548 29.43 -20.26 -13.81
CA SER A 548 30.20 -21.28 -13.06
C SER A 548 30.08 -21.12 -11.54
N GLY A 549 29.86 -19.88 -11.08
CA GLY A 549 29.79 -19.54 -9.66
C GLY A 549 28.47 -19.87 -8.97
N PHE A 550 27.40 -20.20 -9.69
CA PHE A 550 26.07 -20.44 -9.11
C PHE A 550 25.37 -21.63 -9.75
N SER A 551 24.34 -22.15 -9.08
CA SER A 551 23.46 -23.18 -9.64
C SER A 551 22.13 -22.56 -10.07
N VAL A 552 21.52 -23.09 -11.13
CA VAL A 552 20.26 -22.58 -11.65
C VAL A 552 19.37 -23.70 -12.22
N ASP A 553 18.11 -23.75 -11.80
CA ASP A 553 17.13 -24.72 -12.32
C ASP A 553 16.65 -24.35 -13.73
N LYS A 554 16.49 -23.05 -14.00
CA LYS A 554 16.04 -22.52 -15.28
C LYS A 554 16.81 -21.28 -15.72
N LEU A 555 17.56 -21.40 -16.82
CA LEU A 555 18.31 -20.30 -17.43
C LEU A 555 17.68 -19.91 -18.79
N THR A 556 17.17 -18.69 -18.89
CA THR A 556 16.68 -18.13 -20.15
C THR A 556 17.65 -17.08 -20.67
N LEU A 557 18.20 -17.31 -21.86
CA LEU A 557 18.96 -16.33 -22.62
C LEU A 557 18.16 -15.95 -23.87
N SER A 558 17.82 -14.67 -24.04
CA SER A 558 17.04 -14.20 -25.18
C SER A 558 17.66 -12.99 -25.83
N ASN A 559 17.94 -13.06 -27.14
CA ASN A 559 18.51 -11.96 -27.93
C ASN A 559 19.79 -11.39 -27.30
N VAL A 560 20.75 -12.28 -27.00
CA VAL A 560 22.12 -11.93 -26.59
C VAL A 560 22.98 -11.55 -27.81
N GLY A 561 24.18 -11.03 -27.57
CA GLY A 561 25.12 -10.67 -28.63
C GLY A 561 25.52 -11.84 -29.55
N PRO A 562 26.04 -11.55 -30.76
CA PRO A 562 26.60 -12.59 -31.62
C PRO A 562 27.84 -13.24 -30.97
N ASP A 563 28.12 -14.50 -31.33
CA ASP A 563 29.27 -15.27 -30.81
C ASP A 563 29.34 -15.35 -29.27
N PHE A 564 28.16 -15.34 -28.62
CA PHE A 564 28.03 -15.28 -27.16
C PHE A 564 28.73 -16.44 -26.45
N ILE A 565 29.50 -16.15 -25.41
CA ILE A 565 30.18 -17.16 -24.59
C ILE A 565 29.38 -17.42 -23.31
N LEU A 566 28.97 -18.67 -23.11
CA LEU A 566 28.37 -19.13 -21.86
C LEU A 566 29.37 -20.01 -21.09
N ARG A 567 29.89 -19.50 -19.98
CA ARG A 567 30.78 -20.25 -19.08
C ARG A 567 29.96 -20.93 -17.99
N GLY A 568 30.33 -22.16 -17.63
CA GLY A 568 29.67 -22.89 -16.55
C GLY A 568 30.42 -24.15 -16.13
N ASN A 569 29.80 -24.91 -15.24
CA ASN A 569 30.33 -26.20 -14.80
C ASN A 569 30.08 -27.30 -15.86
N ALA A 570 30.84 -28.39 -15.77
CA ALA A 570 30.77 -29.51 -16.73
C ALA A 570 29.36 -30.04 -16.96
N GLU A 571 28.56 -30.13 -15.91
CA GLU A 571 27.17 -30.59 -15.92
C GLU A 571 26.22 -29.42 -15.59
N PHE A 572 25.24 -29.20 -16.46
CA PHE A 572 24.13 -28.28 -16.23
C PHE A 572 22.84 -29.09 -16.02
N GLU A 573 22.47 -29.29 -14.75
CA GLU A 573 21.34 -30.13 -14.30
C GLU A 573 19.95 -29.46 -14.41
N GLY A 574 19.82 -28.40 -15.20
CA GLY A 574 18.59 -27.61 -15.31
C GLY A 574 18.05 -27.48 -16.74
N GLU A 575 17.07 -26.60 -16.89
CA GLU A 575 16.49 -26.20 -18.17
C GLU A 575 17.18 -24.94 -18.71
N MET A 576 17.76 -25.03 -19.90
CA MET A 576 18.33 -23.91 -20.62
C MET A 576 17.48 -23.56 -21.84
N PHE A 577 17.05 -22.31 -21.92
CA PHE A 577 16.28 -21.76 -23.03
C PHE A 577 17.12 -20.71 -23.75
N LEU A 578 17.51 -21.00 -24.99
CA LEU A 578 18.24 -20.09 -25.87
C LEU A 578 17.29 -19.58 -26.94
N ASN A 579 16.77 -18.38 -26.74
CA ASN A 579 15.78 -17.78 -27.62
C ASN A 579 16.42 -16.67 -28.43
N ASN A 580 16.14 -16.62 -29.72
CA ASN A 580 16.58 -15.55 -30.61
C ASN A 580 18.08 -15.22 -30.53
N SER A 581 18.92 -16.21 -30.23
CA SER A 581 20.36 -16.03 -30.01
C SER A 581 21.12 -16.52 -31.23
N ARG A 582 22.09 -15.74 -31.72
CA ARG A 582 22.83 -15.99 -32.97
C ARG A 582 24.04 -16.92 -32.77
N GLY A 583 23.84 -18.01 -32.04
CA GLY A 583 24.88 -18.95 -31.63
C GLY A 583 25.37 -18.71 -30.20
N VAL A 584 25.87 -19.77 -29.59
CA VAL A 584 26.44 -19.78 -28.24
C VAL A 584 27.67 -20.70 -28.21
N HIS A 585 28.79 -20.21 -27.71
CA HIS A 585 29.97 -21.00 -27.42
C HIS A 585 29.94 -21.40 -25.94
N PHE A 586 29.84 -22.70 -25.69
CA PHE A 586 29.89 -23.23 -24.32
C PHE A 586 31.35 -23.33 -23.87
N GLU A 587 31.66 -22.85 -22.68
CA GLU A 587 32.99 -22.96 -22.09
C GLU A 587 32.89 -23.59 -20.71
N GLY A 588 33.53 -24.75 -20.54
CA GLY A 588 33.44 -25.53 -19.31
C GLY A 588 32.16 -26.37 -19.17
N ILE A 589 31.09 -26.09 -19.94
CA ILE A 589 29.85 -26.88 -19.98
C ILE A 589 29.97 -27.96 -21.06
N GLU A 590 29.99 -29.23 -20.65
CA GLU A 590 30.09 -30.36 -21.57
C GLU A 590 28.77 -31.14 -21.72
N HIS A 591 27.92 -31.11 -20.69
CA HIS A 591 26.64 -31.81 -20.61
C HIS A 591 25.52 -30.90 -20.11
N VAL A 592 24.39 -30.89 -20.82
CA VAL A 592 23.18 -30.13 -20.43
C VAL A 592 21.99 -31.07 -20.30
N GLN A 593 21.25 -30.98 -19.19
CA GLN A 593 20.08 -31.82 -18.97
C GLN A 593 18.96 -31.50 -19.97
N THR A 594 18.48 -30.26 -20.02
CA THR A 594 17.45 -29.85 -20.99
C THR A 594 17.88 -28.58 -21.71
N LEU A 595 18.02 -28.66 -23.03
CA LEU A 595 18.33 -27.52 -23.89
C LEU A 595 17.19 -27.30 -24.89
N THR A 596 16.60 -26.11 -24.86
CA THR A 596 15.65 -25.65 -25.87
C THR A 596 16.22 -24.47 -26.61
N VAL A 597 16.35 -24.58 -27.93
CA VAL A 597 16.86 -23.52 -28.80
C VAL A 597 15.76 -23.07 -29.75
N SER A 598 15.45 -21.78 -29.76
CA SER A 598 14.49 -21.18 -30.68
C SER A 598 15.05 -19.98 -31.43
N CYS A 599 14.68 -19.82 -32.70
CA CYS A 599 15.15 -18.73 -33.55
C CYS A 599 14.02 -17.88 -34.15
N PHE A 600 14.40 -16.69 -34.63
CA PHE A 600 13.55 -15.68 -35.29
C PHE A 600 13.81 -15.61 -36.80
N VAL A 601 13.19 -14.61 -37.44
CA VAL A 601 13.37 -14.25 -38.83
C VAL A 601 14.80 -13.78 -39.13
N GLN A 602 15.59 -14.64 -39.77
CA GLN A 602 16.83 -14.24 -40.42
C GLN A 602 16.60 -14.20 -41.94
N GLN A 603 16.87 -13.06 -42.57
CA GLN A 603 16.69 -12.87 -44.02
C GLN A 603 17.86 -13.43 -44.83
N GLU A 604 19.09 -13.15 -44.39
CA GLU A 604 20.31 -13.58 -45.08
C GLU A 604 20.78 -14.95 -44.59
N PRO A 605 21.22 -15.85 -45.50
CA PRO A 605 21.78 -17.15 -45.11
C PRO A 605 22.87 -17.02 -44.06
N ALA A 606 22.74 -17.78 -42.97
CA ALA A 606 23.70 -17.79 -41.87
C ALA A 606 23.74 -19.18 -41.21
N VAL A 607 24.80 -19.45 -40.46
CA VAL A 607 24.90 -20.63 -39.59
C VAL A 607 25.17 -20.13 -38.17
N PHE A 608 24.29 -20.48 -37.24
CA PHE A 608 24.42 -20.13 -35.83
C PHE A 608 24.93 -21.36 -35.08
N ASN A 609 26.18 -21.28 -34.63
CA ASN A 609 26.86 -22.39 -33.98
C ASN A 609 26.56 -22.42 -32.48
N PHE A 610 26.20 -23.59 -31.99
CA PHE A 610 26.11 -23.95 -30.57
C PHE A 610 27.28 -24.88 -30.25
N ALA A 611 28.47 -24.30 -30.17
CA ALA A 611 29.74 -25.04 -30.19
C ALA A 611 30.24 -25.44 -28.80
N ASN A 612 31.14 -26.41 -28.75
CA ASN A 612 31.76 -27.02 -27.56
C ASN A 612 30.81 -27.78 -26.62
N LEU A 613 29.56 -28.00 -27.03
CA LEU A 613 28.62 -28.82 -26.27
C LEU A 613 28.65 -30.27 -26.77
N LYS A 614 29.18 -31.19 -25.95
CA LYS A 614 29.39 -32.59 -26.34
C LYS A 614 28.15 -33.47 -26.16
N LYS A 615 27.40 -33.25 -25.08
CA LYS A 615 26.27 -34.10 -24.69
C LYS A 615 25.06 -33.28 -24.23
N VAL A 616 23.86 -33.78 -24.53
CA VAL A 616 22.61 -33.22 -24.01
C VAL A 616 21.65 -34.36 -23.65
N ARG A 617 20.93 -34.29 -22.52
CA ARG A 617 19.92 -35.32 -22.24
C ARG A 617 18.63 -35.08 -23.02
N LYS A 618 18.12 -33.86 -23.08
CA LYS A 618 16.96 -33.49 -23.92
C LYS A 618 17.27 -32.25 -24.73
N LEU A 619 17.25 -32.37 -26.05
CA LEU A 619 17.43 -31.27 -26.99
C LEU A 619 16.14 -31.01 -27.75
N THR A 620 15.65 -29.78 -27.72
CA THR A 620 14.54 -29.31 -28.56
C THR A 620 14.99 -28.13 -29.40
N THR A 621 14.84 -28.20 -30.72
CA THR A 621 15.05 -27.06 -31.60
C THR A 621 13.73 -26.63 -32.24
N ASN A 622 13.51 -25.32 -32.29
CA ASN A 622 12.33 -24.73 -32.91
C ASN A 622 12.72 -23.55 -33.81
N LEU A 623 12.55 -23.71 -35.11
CA LEU A 623 12.90 -22.68 -36.10
C LEU A 623 11.80 -21.61 -36.31
N GLY A 624 10.71 -21.67 -35.53
CA GLY A 624 9.62 -20.68 -35.58
C GLY A 624 8.72 -20.83 -36.81
N TYR A 625 7.73 -19.93 -36.95
CA TYR A 625 6.71 -19.99 -38.01
C TYR A 625 6.98 -19.06 -39.20
N SER A 626 7.95 -18.17 -39.07
CA SER A 626 8.29 -17.13 -40.06
C SER A 626 9.51 -17.52 -40.90
N ALA A 627 9.68 -16.93 -42.08
CA ALA A 627 10.82 -17.22 -42.96
C ALA A 627 12.16 -17.03 -42.23
N ASN A 628 13.02 -18.05 -42.29
CA ASN A 628 14.32 -18.07 -41.62
C ASN A 628 15.35 -18.77 -42.51
N ALA A 629 16.35 -18.00 -42.97
CA ALA A 629 17.46 -18.48 -43.77
C ALA A 629 18.65 -18.98 -42.94
N ALA A 630 18.60 -18.86 -41.60
CA ALA A 630 19.66 -19.37 -40.72
C ALA A 630 19.50 -20.87 -40.42
N ALA A 631 20.62 -21.59 -40.46
CA ALA A 631 20.73 -22.94 -39.91
C ALA A 631 21.22 -22.87 -38.46
N LEU A 632 20.66 -23.70 -37.58
CA LEU A 632 21.28 -23.99 -36.29
C LEU A 632 22.29 -25.11 -36.48
N CYS A 633 23.48 -24.99 -35.91
CA CYS A 633 24.51 -26.02 -36.01
C CYS A 633 25.04 -26.38 -34.62
N PHE A 634 25.08 -27.67 -34.32
CA PHE A 634 25.71 -28.21 -33.12
C PHE A 634 26.97 -28.98 -33.55
N PRO A 635 28.09 -28.27 -33.81
CA PRO A 635 29.25 -28.85 -34.49
C PRO A 635 29.95 -29.94 -33.68
N ASP A 636 29.85 -29.90 -32.36
CA ASP A 636 30.58 -30.77 -31.43
C ASP A 636 29.68 -31.74 -30.65
N LEU A 637 28.37 -31.76 -30.94
CA LEU A 637 27.40 -32.58 -30.21
C LEU A 637 27.48 -34.04 -30.67
N GLU A 638 27.99 -34.90 -29.80
CA GLU A 638 28.25 -36.33 -30.08
C GLU A 638 27.05 -37.22 -29.69
N GLU A 639 26.31 -36.84 -28.64
CA GLU A 639 25.27 -37.70 -28.02
C GLU A 639 24.09 -36.88 -27.48
N VAL A 640 22.86 -37.35 -27.79
CA VAL A 640 21.63 -36.92 -27.11
C VAL A 640 21.04 -38.09 -26.32
N GLU A 641 21.24 -38.16 -25.01
CA GLU A 641 20.96 -39.37 -24.22
C GLU A 641 19.46 -39.72 -24.15
N GLY A 642 18.61 -38.70 -24.10
CA GLY A 642 17.16 -38.82 -24.05
C GLY A 642 16.53 -38.40 -25.37
N ALA A 643 15.76 -37.31 -25.37
CA ALA A 643 14.95 -36.94 -26.54
C ALA A 643 15.59 -35.84 -27.37
N LEU A 644 15.75 -36.09 -28.67
CA LEU A 644 16.02 -35.11 -29.71
C LEU A 644 14.72 -34.75 -30.44
N THR A 645 14.20 -33.55 -30.21
CA THR A 645 12.98 -33.05 -30.85
C THR A 645 13.31 -31.91 -31.81
N LEU A 646 13.07 -32.12 -33.10
CA LEU A 646 13.32 -31.15 -34.15
C LEU A 646 11.99 -30.64 -34.69
N SER A 647 11.71 -29.34 -34.45
CA SER A 647 10.52 -28.65 -34.93
C SER A 647 10.90 -27.57 -35.94
N GLU A 648 10.93 -27.92 -37.22
CA GLU A 648 11.52 -27.10 -38.29
C GLU A 648 10.47 -26.39 -39.17
N GLY A 649 9.61 -25.61 -38.50
CA GLY A 649 8.82 -24.47 -39.02
C GLY A 649 7.65 -24.72 -40.01
N SER A 650 7.09 -23.61 -40.55
CA SER A 650 5.85 -23.57 -41.37
C SER A 650 5.92 -22.74 -42.67
N SER A 651 4.84 -22.75 -43.44
CA SER A 651 4.75 -22.82 -44.92
C SER A 651 5.21 -21.64 -45.81
N ALA A 652 5.90 -20.62 -45.31
CA ALA A 652 6.16 -19.43 -46.13
C ALA A 652 7.37 -19.58 -47.07
N GLN A 653 8.48 -20.20 -46.61
CA GLN A 653 9.73 -20.33 -47.37
C GLN A 653 10.56 -21.55 -46.92
N GLN A 654 11.52 -22.00 -47.74
CA GLN A 654 12.41 -23.12 -47.43
C GLN A 654 13.37 -22.73 -46.29
N MET A 655 13.31 -23.45 -45.18
CA MET A 655 14.21 -23.25 -44.02
C MET A 655 15.47 -24.08 -44.17
N GLN A 656 16.56 -23.61 -43.58
CA GLN A 656 17.76 -24.42 -43.43
C GLN A 656 17.58 -25.38 -42.24
N PRO A 657 17.82 -26.70 -42.42
CA PRO A 657 17.69 -27.67 -41.34
C PRO A 657 18.73 -27.44 -40.24
N THR A 658 18.40 -27.88 -39.03
CA THR A 658 19.35 -28.01 -37.94
C THR A 658 20.43 -29.02 -38.32
N GLN A 659 21.68 -28.66 -38.11
CA GLN A 659 22.85 -29.41 -38.53
C GLN A 659 23.51 -30.09 -37.32
N PHE A 660 23.80 -31.38 -37.49
CA PHE A 660 24.50 -32.22 -36.50
C PHE A 660 25.67 -32.95 -37.16
N PRO A 661 26.83 -32.29 -37.33
CA PRO A 661 27.96 -32.86 -38.08
C PRO A 661 28.56 -34.12 -37.44
N VAL A 662 28.59 -34.21 -36.10
CA VAL A 662 29.28 -35.27 -35.34
C VAL A 662 28.38 -36.13 -34.45
N LEU A 663 27.06 -35.96 -34.51
CA LEU A 663 26.11 -36.69 -33.67
C LEU A 663 26.09 -38.18 -34.03
N ARG A 664 26.39 -39.06 -33.06
CA ARG A 664 26.50 -40.51 -33.24
C ARG A 664 25.39 -41.29 -32.54
N LYS A 665 24.88 -40.80 -31.41
CA LYS A 665 23.89 -41.51 -30.59
C LYS A 665 22.74 -40.62 -30.15
N VAL A 666 21.53 -41.16 -30.19
CA VAL A 666 20.32 -40.49 -29.71
C VAL A 666 19.47 -41.48 -28.89
N GLY A 667 18.83 -41.04 -27.81
CA GLY A 667 17.84 -41.85 -27.09
C GLY A 667 16.57 -42.02 -27.93
N THR A 668 15.81 -40.95 -28.16
CA THR A 668 14.67 -40.91 -29.10
C THR A 668 14.79 -39.72 -30.03
N LEU A 669 14.37 -39.90 -31.28
CA LEU A 669 14.34 -38.85 -32.29
C LEU A 669 12.90 -38.60 -32.73
N ALA A 670 12.47 -37.35 -32.62
CA ALA A 670 11.18 -36.89 -33.13
C ALA A 670 11.40 -35.70 -34.06
N TYR A 671 11.12 -35.90 -35.35
CA TYR A 671 11.18 -34.84 -36.35
C TYR A 671 9.78 -34.44 -36.81
N THR A 672 9.52 -33.13 -36.86
CA THR A 672 8.35 -32.52 -37.48
C THR A 672 8.75 -31.19 -38.13
N GLY A 673 8.57 -31.03 -39.44
CA GLY A 673 8.95 -29.79 -40.11
C GLY A 673 8.73 -29.81 -41.63
N VAL A 674 9.25 -28.79 -42.30
CA VAL A 674 9.08 -28.58 -43.76
C VAL A 674 10.39 -28.61 -44.56
N VAL A 675 11.48 -29.13 -43.99
CA VAL A 675 12.76 -29.20 -44.71
C VAL A 675 12.74 -30.29 -45.79
N SER A 676 13.48 -30.09 -46.88
CA SER A 676 13.57 -31.08 -47.97
C SER A 676 14.47 -32.27 -47.60
N VAL A 677 15.51 -32.05 -46.79
CA VAL A 677 16.49 -33.09 -46.43
C VAL A 677 16.71 -33.12 -44.93
N LEU A 678 16.43 -34.26 -44.30
CA LEU A 678 16.83 -34.55 -42.92
C LEU A 678 18.20 -35.24 -42.96
N ASN A 679 19.25 -34.55 -42.51
CA ASN A 679 20.62 -35.01 -42.64
C ASN A 679 21.29 -35.23 -41.29
N LEU A 680 21.62 -36.49 -40.98
CA LEU A 680 22.29 -36.93 -39.76
C LEU A 680 23.44 -37.88 -40.16
N PRO A 681 24.56 -37.33 -40.68
CA PRO A 681 25.54 -38.08 -41.47
C PRO A 681 26.32 -39.13 -40.67
N LEU A 682 26.54 -38.90 -39.38
CA LEU A 682 27.32 -39.79 -38.51
C LEU A 682 26.48 -40.53 -37.47
N LEU A 683 25.14 -40.43 -37.55
CA LEU A 683 24.26 -41.09 -36.59
C LEU A 683 24.36 -42.61 -36.74
N GLU A 684 24.66 -43.30 -35.64
CA GLU A 684 24.89 -44.76 -35.60
C GLU A 684 23.74 -45.52 -34.92
N SER A 685 23.14 -44.93 -33.88
CA SER A 685 22.08 -45.59 -33.12
C SER A 685 21.04 -44.63 -32.56
N VAL A 686 19.78 -45.07 -32.55
CA VAL A 686 18.68 -44.49 -31.77
C VAL A 686 18.13 -45.53 -30.81
N GLU A 687 18.25 -45.34 -29.48
CA GLU A 687 17.87 -46.40 -28.52
C GLU A 687 16.36 -46.71 -28.52
N GLY A 688 15.53 -45.70 -28.71
CA GLY A 688 14.08 -45.77 -28.80
C GLY A 688 13.56 -45.44 -30.21
N GLU A 689 12.49 -44.65 -30.30
CA GLU A 689 11.88 -44.33 -31.60
C GLU A 689 12.74 -43.39 -32.44
N PHE A 690 12.99 -43.78 -33.70
CA PHE A 690 13.32 -42.88 -34.80
C PHE A 690 12.01 -42.50 -35.51
N ARG A 691 11.40 -41.40 -35.08
CA ARG A 691 10.11 -40.93 -35.57
C ARG A 691 10.26 -39.70 -36.45
N VAL A 692 9.82 -39.81 -37.70
CA VAL A 692 9.87 -38.73 -38.69
C VAL A 692 8.48 -38.49 -39.26
N SER A 693 7.98 -37.27 -39.09
CA SER A 693 6.83 -36.78 -39.85
C SER A 693 7.31 -36.36 -41.24
N THR A 694 7.04 -37.18 -42.25
CA THR A 694 7.53 -36.98 -43.63
C THR A 694 6.67 -36.00 -44.44
N SER A 695 5.53 -35.58 -43.91
CA SER A 695 4.70 -34.53 -44.47
C SER A 695 4.17 -33.61 -43.37
N TYR A 696 4.05 -32.32 -43.69
CA TYR A 696 3.61 -31.31 -42.75
C TYR A 696 2.65 -30.32 -43.43
N GLN A 697 1.57 -29.96 -42.73
CA GLN A 697 0.57 -29.01 -43.22
C GLN A 697 0.26 -27.96 -42.16
N ASN A 698 0.73 -26.76 -42.43
CA ASN A 698 0.34 -25.52 -41.77
C ASN A 698 0.47 -24.41 -42.84
N GLY A 699 -0.40 -24.47 -43.85
CA GLY A 699 -0.29 -23.83 -45.18
C GLY A 699 -0.21 -24.87 -46.32
N PRO A 700 0.39 -24.56 -47.50
CA PRO A 700 0.65 -25.57 -48.53
C PRO A 700 1.42 -26.76 -47.96
N VAL A 701 0.98 -27.97 -48.31
CA VAL A 701 1.62 -29.22 -47.85
C VAL A 701 3.06 -29.24 -48.34
N LYS A 702 3.99 -29.48 -47.42
CA LYS A 702 5.41 -29.73 -47.72
C LYS A 702 5.75 -31.15 -47.33
N MET A 703 6.63 -31.76 -48.11
CA MET A 703 7.03 -33.15 -47.98
C MET A 703 8.54 -33.19 -47.83
N LEU A 704 9.01 -34.02 -46.91
CA LEU A 704 10.40 -34.41 -46.81
C LEU A 704 10.78 -35.19 -48.08
N GLU A 705 11.84 -34.79 -48.75
CA GLU A 705 12.27 -35.37 -50.02
C GLU A 705 13.32 -36.47 -49.79
N GLU A 706 14.18 -36.30 -48.80
CA GLU A 706 15.30 -37.20 -48.53
C GLU A 706 15.61 -37.31 -47.03
N ILE A 707 15.98 -38.53 -46.59
CA ILE A 707 16.56 -38.79 -45.27
C ILE A 707 17.99 -39.30 -45.50
N ARG A 708 18.99 -38.70 -44.85
CA ARG A 708 20.40 -39.09 -44.95
C ARG A 708 20.92 -39.56 -43.60
N VAL A 709 20.96 -40.87 -43.41
CA VAL A 709 21.43 -41.57 -42.19
C VAL A 709 22.34 -42.75 -42.54
N PRO A 710 23.44 -42.54 -43.31
CA PRO A 710 24.19 -43.62 -43.95
C PRO A 710 24.89 -44.57 -42.97
N ASN A 711 25.02 -44.19 -41.71
CA ASN A 711 25.71 -44.97 -40.67
C ASN A 711 24.76 -45.56 -39.62
N LEU A 712 23.44 -45.35 -39.74
CA LEU A 712 22.47 -45.77 -38.74
C LEU A 712 22.28 -47.28 -38.76
N LYS A 713 22.73 -47.96 -37.70
CA LYS A 713 22.73 -49.42 -37.56
C LYS A 713 21.60 -49.94 -36.67
N GLN A 714 21.17 -49.16 -35.69
CA GLN A 714 20.18 -49.63 -34.70
C GLN A 714 19.14 -48.55 -34.40
N VAL A 715 17.88 -48.97 -34.35
CA VAL A 715 16.77 -48.17 -33.79
C VAL A 715 15.94 -49.00 -32.81
N GLY A 716 15.34 -48.41 -31.78
CA GLY A 716 14.32 -49.08 -30.97
C GLY A 716 13.02 -49.28 -31.75
N GLY A 717 12.61 -48.28 -32.53
CA GLY A 717 11.49 -48.38 -33.47
C GLY A 717 11.65 -47.43 -34.65
N LEU A 718 11.42 -47.89 -35.87
CA LEU A 718 11.45 -47.05 -37.07
C LEU A 718 10.04 -46.56 -37.39
N VAL A 719 9.78 -45.25 -37.28
CA VAL A 719 8.46 -44.68 -37.49
C VAL A 719 8.47 -43.58 -38.54
N LEU A 720 7.89 -43.84 -39.71
CA LEU A 720 7.69 -42.85 -40.77
C LEU A 720 6.19 -42.62 -40.95
N THR A 721 5.72 -41.43 -40.62
CA THR A 721 4.29 -41.09 -40.66
C THR A 721 4.07 -39.71 -41.26
N SER A 722 2.83 -39.34 -41.55
CA SER A 722 2.45 -37.94 -41.80
C SER A 722 2.12 -37.21 -40.50
N ASN A 723 2.28 -35.87 -40.43
CA ASN A 723 1.77 -35.10 -39.29
C ASN A 723 0.25 -35.30 -39.08
N ALA A 724 -0.18 -35.44 -37.82
CA ALA A 724 -1.53 -35.77 -37.37
C ALA A 724 -2.61 -34.71 -37.66
N TYR A 725 -2.24 -33.47 -38.04
CA TYR A 725 -3.21 -32.38 -38.26
C TYR A 725 -4.19 -32.60 -39.42
N SER A 726 -3.88 -33.47 -40.39
CA SER A 726 -4.79 -33.78 -41.50
C SER A 726 -4.61 -35.22 -41.97
N ALA A 727 -5.73 -35.93 -42.08
CA ALA A 727 -5.74 -37.33 -42.47
C ALA A 727 -5.22 -37.57 -43.90
N ASN A 728 -5.18 -36.53 -44.75
CA ASN A 728 -4.96 -36.64 -46.20
C ASN A 728 -3.53 -36.31 -46.67
N ASN A 729 -2.59 -36.03 -45.77
CA ASN A 729 -1.23 -35.60 -46.15
C ASN A 729 -0.29 -36.79 -46.37
N TYR A 730 -0.34 -37.40 -47.55
CA TYR A 730 0.59 -38.47 -47.91
C TYR A 730 1.89 -37.89 -48.44
N ASN A 731 3.03 -38.48 -48.10
CA ASN A 731 4.29 -38.17 -48.78
C ASN A 731 4.35 -38.97 -50.09
N ASN A 732 4.51 -38.26 -51.21
CA ASN A 732 4.54 -38.85 -52.54
C ASN A 732 5.93 -38.79 -53.19
N VAL A 733 6.93 -38.32 -52.44
CA VAL A 733 8.30 -38.06 -52.94
C VAL A 733 9.25 -39.20 -52.57
N ILE A 734 9.15 -39.74 -51.36
CA ILE A 734 9.97 -40.87 -50.92
C ILE A 734 9.45 -42.15 -51.58
N VAL A 735 10.23 -42.72 -52.51
CA VAL A 735 9.85 -43.90 -53.31
C VAL A 735 10.51 -45.21 -52.86
N ASP A 736 11.61 -45.13 -52.13
CA ASP A 736 12.33 -46.26 -51.56
C ASP A 736 12.93 -45.92 -50.18
N LEU A 737 13.38 -46.94 -49.45
CA LEU A 737 14.00 -46.81 -48.13
C LEU A 737 15.51 -47.07 -48.13
N LYS A 738 16.21 -46.88 -49.26
CA LYS A 738 17.67 -47.16 -49.35
C LYS A 738 18.50 -46.34 -48.37
N CYS A 739 17.97 -45.20 -47.90
CA CYS A 739 18.57 -44.43 -46.81
C CYS A 739 18.79 -45.23 -45.51
N PHE A 740 18.09 -46.35 -45.33
CA PHE A 740 18.24 -47.25 -44.18
C PHE A 740 19.03 -48.53 -44.50
N GLU A 741 19.74 -48.65 -45.63
CA GLU A 741 20.49 -49.87 -46.00
C GLU A 741 21.54 -50.30 -44.96
N ALA A 742 22.07 -49.36 -44.18
CA ALA A 742 22.98 -49.63 -43.07
C ALA A 742 22.29 -50.16 -41.80
N LEU A 743 20.95 -50.09 -41.72
CA LEU A 743 20.17 -50.45 -40.55
C LEU A 743 20.17 -51.96 -40.37
N GLU A 744 20.75 -52.41 -39.26
CA GLU A 744 20.90 -53.83 -38.92
C GLU A 744 19.79 -54.33 -38.01
N SER A 745 19.15 -53.47 -37.21
CA SER A 745 18.08 -53.87 -36.28
C SER A 745 17.10 -52.75 -35.97
N ALA A 746 15.81 -53.10 -35.87
CA ALA A 746 14.74 -52.28 -35.32
C ALA A 746 13.86 -53.16 -34.42
N GLY A 747 13.36 -52.64 -33.29
CA GLY A 747 12.40 -53.38 -32.45
C GLY A 747 11.01 -53.47 -33.10
N TYR A 748 10.63 -52.47 -33.91
CA TYR A 748 9.47 -52.51 -34.80
C TYR A 748 9.61 -51.51 -35.94
N VAL A 749 8.81 -51.71 -36.98
CA VAL A 749 8.69 -50.84 -38.15
C VAL A 749 7.24 -50.38 -38.27
N ASN A 750 7.04 -49.06 -38.29
CA ASN A 750 5.74 -48.43 -38.54
C ASN A 750 5.88 -47.38 -39.64
N ILE A 751 5.51 -47.75 -40.87
CA ILE A 751 5.65 -46.89 -42.04
C ILE A 751 4.27 -46.71 -42.65
N GLN A 752 3.75 -45.49 -42.57
CA GLN A 752 2.40 -45.19 -43.00
C GLN A 752 2.35 -43.92 -43.82
N LYS A 753 1.40 -43.88 -44.77
CA LYS A 753 1.06 -42.70 -45.58
C LYS A 753 2.20 -42.16 -46.45
N GLN A 754 3.03 -43.04 -46.98
CA GLN A 754 4.06 -42.76 -47.97
C GLN A 754 3.56 -43.24 -49.36
N ALA A 755 2.65 -42.50 -50.02
CA ALA A 755 2.01 -43.01 -51.26
C ALA A 755 3.00 -43.21 -52.41
N GLY A 756 4.15 -42.54 -52.39
CA GLY A 756 5.24 -42.76 -53.35
C GLY A 756 6.04 -44.05 -53.10
N LEU A 757 6.01 -44.58 -51.87
CA LEU A 757 6.89 -45.65 -51.43
C LEU A 757 6.51 -47.00 -52.04
N VAL A 758 7.38 -47.54 -52.91
CA VAL A 758 7.18 -48.82 -53.62
C VAL A 758 8.29 -49.85 -53.36
N SER A 759 9.37 -49.49 -52.68
CA SER A 759 10.48 -50.39 -52.33
C SER A 759 10.87 -50.29 -50.86
N PHE A 760 10.92 -51.44 -50.17
CA PHE A 760 11.37 -51.62 -48.79
C PHE A 760 12.77 -52.27 -48.71
N GLU A 761 13.50 -52.39 -49.82
CA GLU A 761 14.80 -53.09 -49.89
C GLU A 761 15.81 -52.62 -48.84
N GLY A 762 15.82 -51.33 -48.50
CA GLY A 762 16.70 -50.80 -47.46
C GLY A 762 16.48 -51.39 -46.05
N LEU A 763 15.36 -52.07 -45.81
CA LEU A 763 15.06 -52.73 -44.53
C LEU A 763 15.31 -54.25 -44.54
N GLU A 764 15.89 -54.82 -45.60
CA GLU A 764 16.13 -56.27 -45.75
C GLU A 764 16.81 -56.88 -44.51
N LYS A 765 17.86 -56.22 -44.00
CA LYS A 765 18.61 -56.68 -42.81
C LYS A 765 17.77 -56.69 -41.53
N VAL A 766 16.80 -55.77 -41.42
CA VAL A 766 15.95 -55.60 -40.24
C VAL A 766 14.85 -56.66 -40.19
N ILE A 767 14.26 -57.00 -41.34
CA ILE A 767 13.08 -57.89 -41.43
C ILE A 767 13.32 -59.24 -40.74
N SER A 768 14.53 -59.80 -40.88
CA SER A 768 14.91 -61.08 -40.27
C SER A 768 14.94 -61.07 -38.73
N LYS A 769 14.99 -59.89 -38.11
CA LYS A 769 15.11 -59.71 -36.65
C LYS A 769 13.81 -59.27 -35.98
N LEU A 770 12.73 -59.10 -36.73
CA LEU A 770 11.41 -58.73 -36.22
C LEU A 770 10.68 -59.95 -35.62
N GLU A 771 10.07 -59.79 -34.45
CA GLU A 771 9.54 -60.90 -33.65
C GLU A 771 8.22 -61.46 -34.21
N ASP A 772 7.23 -60.60 -34.49
CA ASP A 772 5.89 -61.00 -34.93
C ASP A 772 5.17 -59.93 -35.78
N GLU A 773 3.95 -60.21 -36.23
CA GLU A 773 3.13 -59.29 -37.05
C GLU A 773 2.89 -57.92 -36.39
N GLY A 774 2.88 -57.83 -35.05
CA GLY A 774 2.71 -56.58 -34.31
C GLY A 774 3.92 -55.64 -34.45
N SER A 775 5.07 -56.16 -34.84
CA SER A 775 6.30 -55.39 -35.10
C SER A 775 6.39 -54.83 -36.53
N TRP A 776 5.42 -55.13 -37.42
CA TRP A 776 5.37 -54.65 -38.81
C TRP A 776 4.03 -53.97 -39.13
N VAL A 777 4.00 -52.64 -39.05
CA VAL A 777 2.80 -51.83 -39.28
C VAL A 777 3.01 -50.99 -40.54
N VAL A 778 2.47 -51.45 -41.67
CA VAL A 778 2.62 -50.77 -42.97
C VAL A 778 1.25 -50.54 -43.59
N SER A 779 0.89 -49.27 -43.85
CA SER A 779 -0.42 -48.94 -44.44
C SER A 779 -0.46 -47.60 -45.17
N GLY A 780 -1.28 -47.49 -46.21
CA GLY A 780 -1.41 -46.25 -46.97
C GLY A 780 -0.15 -45.84 -47.74
N ASN A 781 0.74 -46.78 -48.04
CA ASN A 781 1.92 -46.54 -48.88
C ASN A 781 1.66 -46.96 -50.33
N GLY A 782 2.57 -46.64 -51.25
CA GLY A 782 2.50 -47.11 -52.64
C GLY A 782 2.53 -48.64 -52.76
N TYR A 783 3.25 -49.29 -51.86
CA TYR A 783 3.32 -50.73 -51.61
C TYR A 783 3.10 -51.01 -50.13
N ASN A 784 2.20 -51.95 -49.79
CA ASN A 784 1.90 -52.32 -48.40
C ASN A 784 2.04 -53.83 -48.22
N PRO A 785 3.28 -54.37 -48.26
CA PRO A 785 3.48 -55.80 -48.07
C PRO A 785 3.09 -56.22 -46.66
N THR A 786 2.47 -57.40 -46.57
CA THR A 786 2.25 -58.08 -45.28
C THR A 786 3.58 -58.58 -44.70
N PHE A 787 3.59 -58.89 -43.40
CA PHE A 787 4.80 -59.40 -42.75
C PHE A 787 5.32 -60.70 -43.37
N GLU A 788 4.42 -61.60 -43.77
CA GLU A 788 4.78 -62.85 -44.46
C GLU A 788 5.42 -62.61 -45.83
N GLN A 789 4.93 -61.61 -46.57
CA GLN A 789 5.48 -61.25 -47.89
C GLN A 789 6.90 -60.70 -47.77
N VAL A 790 7.16 -59.81 -46.81
CA VAL A 790 8.52 -59.28 -46.62
C VAL A 790 9.49 -60.36 -46.10
N LYS A 791 9.02 -61.32 -45.28
CA LYS A 791 9.81 -62.51 -44.90
C LYS A 791 10.14 -63.43 -46.08
N ALA A 792 9.26 -63.50 -47.07
CA ALA A 792 9.49 -64.22 -48.31
C ALA A 792 10.38 -63.45 -49.32
N GLY A 793 10.84 -62.25 -48.98
CA GLY A 793 11.69 -61.41 -49.85
C GLY A 793 10.91 -60.54 -50.84
N GLU A 794 9.58 -60.44 -50.73
CA GLU A 794 8.77 -59.53 -51.54
C GLU A 794 8.91 -58.08 -51.00
N LEU A 795 10.00 -57.41 -51.38
CA LEU A 795 10.33 -56.05 -50.90
C LEU A 795 9.99 -54.93 -51.89
N VAL A 796 9.62 -55.27 -53.12
CA VAL A 796 9.32 -54.31 -54.20
C VAL A 796 8.00 -54.68 -54.86
N LYS A 797 7.18 -53.67 -55.17
CA LYS A 797 5.88 -53.82 -55.84
C LYS A 797 5.96 -54.16 -57.32
#